data_AF-A0A960VY07-F1
#
_entry.id   AF-A0A960VY07-F1
#
_cell.length_a   1.000
_cell.length_b   1.000
_cell.length_c   1.000
_cell.angle_alpha   90.00
_cell.angle_beta   90.00
_cell.angle_gamma   90.00
#
_symmetry.space_group_name_H-M   'P 1'
#
loop_
_entity.id
_entity.type
_entity.pdbx_description
1 polymer ?
#
loop_
_entity_poly.entity_id
_entity_poly.type
_entity_poly.pdbx_seq_one_letter_code
_entity_poly.pdbx_strand_id
1 'polypeptide(L)'
;MMKVFGFIQTLLITFLVFNSSKLKANSQNPIFKETWYSEKWTIEEKQTLTSFLSEIPRELSSIEPNSFILVKNANFITCLNPYEINIQTKQSLKKQFLNHLLENYNNRTKISRSSEWRLLSGWNYGKLFGLELPFWMNEADNQDPRGYGNKDGLQSPEKDFISFGSLYFLPEDTTAENSIKCKTPRKYTFFKNHFPDYTSSFYGRIECKKMDFGFLDDLVFFNPINGQKLQIDPINEDTVTGFELLYATPGTSDISEVAGHLMLRIKLNNNPQAEELGMENPHDLVISFLADTSRPEKLAIPNKITLECKKNWFNLVDNSKQDINVWTSIIQSLKGLSGGLQTLMDRQTLEATIKAYTIEEDRNLLRYSLSLTQNQKKKLLEYLFITKKQYKAKYYFFPQNCASVLIHVLGLGIEDKEITHFKPIVSPPHSLLALLVRKGIAKPVYPAFYSYHQKGYIVQDYLFQELQKCKTEWNKYNWSNLDFIYSNDEDKRIELLFTLRRIANEHPESRSKMYKLAGLFQEAEMAFSFKDLECENYTSKVTSEARHIQREIIRLNQKSGKLNGISIDKLVETEFIPEEKEVYNIGYPHTKLLNYRFGLGGFHSQYTNNSYPLLYGNSSFTFAGSLFHQEMGSISNLAMQRSSYVELGGLSLSITRTNGIAYLNNWYFTGLKLQKFRDRLNQVPSYWKPQGKIGLGLTVLDFYGIHNPKFVDGTILGGELLFSGGTSKQNNRHIFFSLGTNWCYQSLNIIHKPFVFQKENIGSIYGIRIQSGLKALWTFDKQKMWQWRTELRYEKAISHSLGDKMLFVTGIHHLLGDIIQKQTIFSVVIERSIYRFYATNSEKLETSSIMAYIEINPW
;
A
#
# COMPACT_ATOMS: atom_id res chain seq x y z
N MET A 1 13.54 -21.60 1.40
CA MET A 1 14.83 -20.90 1.20
C MET A 1 15.52 -21.23 -0.13
N MET A 2 15.63 -22.50 -0.55
CA MET A 2 16.30 -22.85 -1.83
C MET A 2 15.68 -22.26 -3.11
N LYS A 3 14.37 -21.95 -3.13
CA LYS A 3 13.71 -21.30 -4.29
C LYS A 3 14.04 -19.79 -4.43
N VAL A 4 14.43 -19.12 -3.35
CA VAL A 4 14.85 -17.70 -3.37
C VAL A 4 16.28 -17.55 -3.89
N PHE A 5 17.15 -18.53 -3.60
CA PHE A 5 18.50 -18.60 -4.19
C PHE A 5 18.49 -18.84 -5.70
N GLY A 6 17.53 -19.64 -6.22
CA GLY A 6 17.37 -19.84 -7.67
C GLY A 6 17.00 -18.56 -8.44
N PHE A 7 16.30 -17.62 -7.80
CA PHE A 7 15.89 -16.35 -8.42
C PHE A 7 17.07 -15.37 -8.56
N ILE A 8 17.98 -15.34 -7.57
CA ILE A 8 19.20 -14.51 -7.58
C ILE A 8 20.23 -15.07 -8.57
N GLN A 9 20.31 -16.39 -8.71
CA GLN A 9 21.23 -17.05 -9.64
C GLN A 9 20.81 -16.85 -11.11
N THR A 10 19.50 -16.75 -11.40
CA THR A 10 18.99 -16.49 -12.75
C THR A 10 19.22 -15.05 -13.21
N LEU A 11 19.20 -14.08 -12.27
CA LEU A 11 19.45 -12.67 -12.57
C LEU A 11 20.92 -12.37 -12.92
N LEU A 12 21.87 -13.17 -12.42
CA LEU A 12 23.31 -13.04 -12.71
C LEU A 12 23.76 -13.79 -13.97
N ILE A 13 23.05 -14.84 -14.38
CA ILE A 13 23.42 -15.68 -15.54
C ILE A 13 22.92 -15.09 -16.87
N THR A 14 21.91 -14.22 -16.85
CA THR A 14 21.32 -13.67 -18.09
C THR A 14 22.19 -12.59 -18.77
N PHE A 15 23.33 -12.19 -18.17
CA PHE A 15 24.22 -11.16 -18.74
C PHE A 15 25.54 -11.69 -19.33
N LEU A 16 25.81 -12.99 -19.23
CA LEU A 16 27.02 -13.61 -19.79
C LEU A 16 26.66 -14.95 -20.44
N VAL A 17 27.10 -15.15 -21.69
CA VAL A 17 26.93 -16.31 -22.58
C VAL A 17 25.84 -16.16 -23.64
N PHE A 18 26.18 -15.42 -24.71
CA PHE A 18 25.83 -15.81 -26.07
C PHE A 18 27.14 -16.05 -26.83
N ASN A 19 27.55 -17.30 -26.96
CA ASN A 19 28.32 -17.71 -28.12
C ASN A 19 28.11 -19.19 -28.45
N SER A 20 28.13 -19.44 -29.75
CA SER A 20 27.68 -20.63 -30.48
C SER A 20 28.22 -21.98 -30.01
N SER A 21 27.45 -23.06 -30.23
CA SER A 21 27.84 -24.05 -31.25
C SER A 21 26.77 -25.14 -31.47
N LYS A 22 26.63 -25.46 -32.76
CA LYS A 22 25.87 -26.55 -33.37
C LYS A 22 26.15 -27.89 -32.70
N LEU A 23 25.12 -28.73 -32.54
CA LEU A 23 25.29 -30.18 -32.61
C LEU A 23 24.14 -30.85 -33.35
N LYS A 24 24.56 -31.84 -34.15
CA LYS A 24 23.87 -32.48 -35.26
C LYS A 24 22.75 -33.40 -34.83
N ALA A 25 21.79 -33.54 -35.75
CA ALA A 25 20.84 -34.64 -35.81
C ALA A 25 21.53 -36.00 -35.72
N ASN A 26 20.93 -36.91 -34.94
CA ASN A 26 21.06 -38.33 -35.15
C ASN A 26 19.71 -39.00 -34.90
N SER A 27 19.11 -39.44 -36.00
CA SER A 27 18.00 -40.37 -36.06
C SER A 27 18.43 -41.75 -35.59
N GLN A 28 17.60 -42.43 -34.80
CA GLN A 28 17.15 -43.81 -35.05
C GLN A 28 16.38 -44.40 -33.86
N ASN A 29 15.43 -45.27 -34.20
CA ASN A 29 14.71 -46.28 -33.39
C ASN A 29 13.37 -45.88 -32.72
N PRO A 30 12.43 -46.84 -32.60
CA PRO A 30 11.67 -47.37 -33.74
C PRO A 30 10.15 -47.35 -33.48
N ILE A 31 9.44 -47.65 -34.56
CA ILE A 31 7.99 -47.83 -34.71
C ILE A 31 7.37 -48.65 -33.56
N PHE A 32 6.52 -48.01 -32.74
CA PHE A 32 5.41 -48.68 -32.05
C PHE A 32 4.16 -48.54 -32.92
N LYS A 33 3.80 -49.63 -33.62
CA LYS A 33 2.46 -49.81 -34.19
C LYS A 33 1.55 -50.30 -33.08
N GLU A 34 0.94 -49.37 -32.33
CA GLU A 34 -0.27 -49.69 -31.58
C GLU A 34 -1.47 -49.60 -32.53
N THR A 35 -2.14 -50.74 -32.70
CA THR A 35 -3.41 -50.87 -33.41
C THR A 35 -4.52 -50.36 -32.49
N TRP A 36 -4.98 -49.14 -32.73
CA TRP A 36 -6.16 -48.60 -32.05
C TRP A 36 -7.42 -49.23 -32.66
N TYR A 37 -8.04 -50.16 -31.94
CA TYR A 37 -9.42 -50.55 -32.23
C TYR A 37 -10.33 -49.34 -31.93
N SER A 38 -10.81 -48.67 -32.97
CA SER A 38 -11.88 -47.68 -32.83
C SER A 38 -13.20 -48.42 -32.55
N GLU A 39 -13.64 -48.42 -31.30
CA GLU A 39 -15.01 -48.83 -30.98
C GLU A 39 -16.00 -47.92 -31.72
N LYS A 40 -16.91 -48.52 -32.49
CA LYS A 40 -17.96 -47.80 -33.22
C LYS A 40 -18.94 -47.20 -32.20
N TRP A 41 -19.18 -45.90 -32.30
CA TRP A 41 -20.28 -45.21 -31.61
C TRP A 41 -21.60 -45.97 -31.78
N THR A 42 -22.34 -46.14 -30.68
CA THR A 42 -23.69 -46.72 -30.72
C THR A 42 -24.65 -45.80 -31.49
N ILE A 43 -25.75 -46.36 -32.00
CA ILE A 43 -26.77 -45.59 -32.72
C ILE A 43 -27.35 -44.49 -31.82
N GLU A 44 -27.56 -44.79 -30.54
CA GLU A 44 -28.12 -43.87 -29.56
C GLU A 44 -27.18 -42.69 -29.24
N GLU A 45 -25.87 -42.93 -29.13
CA GLU A 45 -24.88 -41.86 -28.97
C GLU A 45 -24.83 -40.96 -30.21
N LYS A 46 -24.85 -41.55 -31.42
CA LYS A 46 -24.90 -40.77 -32.68
C LYS A 46 -26.14 -39.90 -32.78
N GLN A 47 -27.31 -40.44 -32.44
CA GLN A 47 -28.57 -39.69 -32.42
C GLN A 47 -28.53 -38.56 -31.38
N THR A 48 -28.01 -38.84 -30.18
CA THR A 48 -27.85 -37.86 -29.10
C THR A 48 -26.93 -36.70 -29.52
N LEU A 49 -25.79 -37.01 -30.15
CA LEU A 49 -24.84 -35.99 -30.63
C LEU A 49 -25.37 -35.21 -31.83
N THR A 50 -26.07 -35.86 -32.76
CA THR A 50 -26.66 -35.21 -33.94
C THR A 50 -27.79 -34.26 -33.54
N SER A 51 -28.65 -34.68 -32.60
CA SER A 51 -29.66 -33.79 -32.00
C SER A 51 -29.01 -32.60 -31.30
N PHE A 52 -27.95 -32.86 -30.51
CA PHE A 52 -27.26 -31.80 -29.80
C PHE A 52 -26.55 -30.79 -30.73
N LEU A 53 -25.98 -31.24 -31.86
CA LEU A 53 -25.40 -30.34 -32.86
C LEU A 53 -26.43 -29.37 -33.46
N SER A 54 -27.70 -29.76 -33.54
CA SER A 54 -28.78 -28.87 -33.97
C SER A 54 -29.20 -27.84 -32.90
N GLU A 55 -28.79 -28.06 -31.65
CA GLU A 55 -29.08 -27.19 -30.49
C GLU A 55 -27.97 -26.14 -30.23
N ILE A 56 -26.83 -26.22 -30.91
CA ILE A 56 -25.63 -25.36 -30.71
C ILE A 56 -25.45 -24.42 -31.92
N PRO A 57 -24.89 -23.20 -31.75
CA PRO A 57 -24.67 -22.27 -32.85
C PRO A 57 -23.81 -22.82 -33.99
N ARG A 58 -24.11 -22.38 -35.21
CA ARG A 58 -23.50 -22.86 -36.46
C ARG A 58 -22.00 -22.62 -36.53
N GLU A 59 -21.53 -21.56 -35.89
CA GLU A 59 -20.11 -21.19 -35.79
C GLU A 59 -19.30 -22.29 -35.09
N LEU A 60 -19.86 -22.92 -34.05
CA LEU A 60 -19.25 -24.07 -33.36
C LEU A 60 -19.37 -25.37 -34.15
N SER A 61 -20.42 -25.51 -34.97
CA SER A 61 -20.69 -26.70 -35.77
C SER A 61 -20.02 -26.70 -37.16
N SER A 62 -19.30 -25.63 -37.52
CA SER A 62 -18.62 -25.44 -38.83
C SER A 62 -17.39 -26.35 -39.07
N ILE A 63 -17.38 -27.52 -38.45
CA ILE A 63 -16.38 -28.56 -38.66
C ILE A 63 -16.83 -29.37 -39.88
N GLU A 64 -15.96 -29.56 -40.88
CA GLU A 64 -16.29 -30.33 -42.08
C GLU A 64 -16.87 -31.70 -41.69
N PRO A 65 -18.06 -32.09 -42.20
CA PRO A 65 -18.71 -33.36 -41.86
C PRO A 65 -17.84 -34.60 -42.12
N ASN A 66 -16.82 -34.49 -42.97
CA ASN A 66 -15.89 -35.58 -43.30
C ASN A 66 -14.72 -35.71 -42.32
N SER A 67 -14.58 -34.81 -41.33
CA SER A 67 -13.53 -34.87 -40.30
C SER A 67 -13.99 -35.58 -39.01
N PHE A 68 -15.20 -36.16 -39.00
CA PHE A 68 -15.69 -37.01 -37.90
C PHE A 68 -15.01 -38.40 -37.89
N ILE A 69 -13.70 -38.44 -37.67
CA ILE A 69 -13.03 -39.59 -37.06
C ILE A 69 -12.75 -39.22 -35.61
N LEU A 70 -13.82 -39.12 -34.81
CA LEU A 70 -13.69 -39.18 -33.36
C LEU A 70 -13.35 -40.63 -33.01
N VAL A 71 -12.05 -40.92 -32.94
CA VAL A 71 -11.56 -42.17 -32.33
C VAL A 71 -12.07 -42.18 -30.90
N LYS A 72 -12.90 -43.17 -30.56
CA LYS A 72 -13.28 -43.47 -29.17
C LYS A 72 -12.01 -43.88 -28.45
N ASN A 73 -11.28 -42.88 -27.95
CA ASN A 73 -10.00 -43.09 -27.30
C ASN A 73 -10.27 -43.88 -26.00
N ALA A 74 -9.45 -44.86 -25.62
CA ALA A 74 -9.75 -45.76 -24.49
C ALA A 74 -9.93 -45.04 -23.13
N ASN A 75 -9.50 -43.78 -23.04
CA ASN A 75 -9.74 -42.91 -21.89
C ASN A 75 -11.12 -42.21 -21.89
N PHE A 76 -11.92 -42.37 -22.96
CA PHE A 76 -13.19 -41.68 -23.16
C PHE A 76 -14.36 -42.35 -22.41
N ILE A 77 -14.28 -43.66 -22.12
CA ILE A 77 -15.25 -44.39 -21.31
C ILE A 77 -14.52 -45.49 -20.53
N THR A 78 -13.89 -45.14 -19.42
CA THR A 78 -13.65 -46.14 -18.36
C THR A 78 -14.81 -46.05 -17.39
N CYS A 79 -15.55 -47.16 -17.28
CA CYS A 79 -16.71 -47.40 -16.39
C CYS A 79 -18.10 -47.04 -16.93
N LEU A 80 -18.57 -47.64 -18.04
CA LEU A 80 -20.02 -47.79 -18.25
C LEU A 80 -20.38 -49.15 -18.87
N ASN A 81 -21.24 -49.89 -18.15
CA ASN A 81 -21.84 -51.14 -18.59
C ASN A 81 -22.97 -50.82 -19.60
N PRO A 82 -23.01 -51.41 -20.81
CA PRO A 82 -23.90 -51.00 -21.90
C PRO A 82 -25.42 -51.21 -21.66
N TYR A 83 -25.84 -51.78 -20.53
CA TYR A 83 -27.26 -52.01 -20.21
C TYR A 83 -27.89 -50.99 -19.25
N GLU A 84 -27.14 -49.97 -18.80
CA GLU A 84 -27.69 -48.85 -18.00
C GLU A 84 -27.19 -47.49 -18.52
N ILE A 85 -27.69 -47.06 -19.68
CA ILE A 85 -27.50 -45.67 -20.13
C ILE A 85 -28.49 -44.78 -19.36
N ASN A 86 -28.14 -44.48 -18.12
CA ASN A 86 -28.86 -43.53 -17.27
C ASN A 86 -28.71 -42.08 -17.81
N ILE A 87 -29.63 -41.17 -17.47
CA ILE A 87 -29.63 -39.76 -17.92
C ILE A 87 -28.29 -39.05 -17.64
N GLN A 88 -27.59 -39.43 -16.56
CA GLN A 88 -26.28 -38.90 -16.18
C GLN A 88 -25.17 -39.18 -17.23
N THR A 89 -25.24 -40.28 -17.98
CA THR A 89 -24.22 -40.62 -18.99
C THR A 89 -24.42 -39.82 -20.27
N LYS A 90 -25.67 -39.52 -20.64
CA LYS A 90 -26.00 -38.65 -21.79
C LYS A 90 -25.55 -37.20 -21.57
N GLN A 91 -25.76 -36.64 -20.38
CA GLN A 91 -25.28 -35.30 -20.05
C GLN A 91 -23.75 -35.21 -20.02
N SER A 92 -23.08 -36.21 -19.43
CA SER A 92 -21.61 -36.30 -19.43
C SER A 92 -21.05 -36.33 -20.86
N LEU A 93 -21.68 -37.13 -21.75
CA LEU A 93 -21.29 -37.23 -23.15
C LEU A 93 -21.49 -35.90 -23.90
N LYS A 94 -22.65 -35.24 -23.75
CA LYS A 94 -22.91 -33.91 -24.34
C LYS A 94 -21.87 -32.88 -23.88
N LYS A 95 -21.52 -32.87 -22.59
CA LYS A 95 -20.55 -31.95 -22.00
C LYS A 95 -19.13 -32.16 -22.54
N GLN A 96 -18.68 -33.41 -22.64
CA GLN A 96 -17.36 -33.73 -23.20
C GLN A 96 -17.27 -33.35 -24.68
N PHE A 97 -18.30 -33.67 -25.47
CA PHE A 97 -18.37 -33.30 -26.88
C PHE A 97 -18.38 -31.77 -27.07
N LEU A 98 -19.18 -31.04 -26.28
CA LEU A 98 -19.19 -29.58 -26.29
C LEU A 98 -17.82 -28.98 -25.96
N ASN A 99 -17.14 -29.50 -24.93
CA ASN A 99 -15.80 -29.03 -24.57
C ASN A 99 -14.82 -29.19 -25.75
N HIS A 100 -14.90 -30.31 -26.47
CA HIS A 100 -14.09 -30.54 -27.67
C HIS A 100 -14.41 -29.54 -28.80
N LEU A 101 -15.69 -29.24 -29.03
CA LEU A 101 -16.10 -28.22 -30.00
C LEU A 101 -15.57 -26.83 -29.61
N LEU A 102 -15.67 -26.46 -28.33
CA LEU A 102 -15.15 -25.20 -27.80
C LEU A 102 -13.62 -25.11 -27.89
N GLU A 103 -12.90 -26.20 -27.63
CA GLU A 103 -11.45 -26.30 -27.82
C GLU A 103 -11.06 -26.09 -29.28
N ASN A 104 -11.74 -26.78 -30.22
CA ASN A 104 -11.50 -26.60 -31.65
C ASN A 104 -11.81 -25.18 -32.13
N TYR A 105 -12.93 -24.61 -31.67
CA TYR A 105 -13.32 -23.24 -31.97
C TYR A 105 -12.28 -22.24 -31.46
N ASN A 106 -11.87 -22.36 -30.20
CA ASN A 106 -10.82 -21.54 -29.61
C ASN A 106 -9.49 -21.70 -30.37
N ASN A 107 -9.15 -22.91 -30.80
CA ASN A 107 -7.93 -23.17 -31.57
C ASN A 107 -7.93 -22.48 -32.93
N ARG A 108 -9.08 -22.39 -33.60
CA ARG A 108 -9.23 -21.69 -34.89
C ARG A 108 -9.25 -20.17 -34.72
N THR A 109 -10.08 -19.67 -33.82
CA THR A 109 -10.35 -18.22 -33.66
C THR A 109 -9.36 -17.51 -32.75
N LYS A 110 -8.66 -18.26 -31.88
CA LYS A 110 -7.80 -17.73 -30.82
C LYS A 110 -8.52 -16.77 -29.87
N ILE A 111 -9.82 -16.94 -29.67
CA ILE A 111 -10.63 -16.03 -28.86
C ILE A 111 -10.14 -15.89 -27.40
N SER A 112 -9.65 -16.96 -26.78
CA SER A 112 -9.04 -16.90 -25.44
C SER A 112 -7.74 -16.07 -25.38
N ARG A 113 -7.17 -15.72 -26.54
CA ARG A 113 -6.02 -14.82 -26.66
C ARG A 113 -6.43 -13.36 -26.91
N SER A 114 -7.71 -13.11 -27.18
CA SER A 114 -8.21 -11.74 -27.34
C SER A 114 -8.06 -10.95 -26.04
N SER A 115 -7.75 -9.66 -26.16
CA SER A 115 -7.67 -8.75 -25.02
C SER A 115 -9.03 -8.60 -24.33
N GLU A 116 -10.13 -8.68 -25.08
CA GLU A 116 -11.48 -8.56 -24.55
C GLU A 116 -11.81 -9.70 -23.58
N TRP A 117 -11.65 -10.97 -24.00
CA TRP A 117 -11.88 -12.11 -23.12
C TRP A 117 -10.97 -12.08 -21.88
N ARG A 118 -9.69 -11.81 -22.11
CA ARG A 118 -8.68 -11.80 -21.05
C ARG A 118 -8.96 -10.75 -19.98
N LEU A 119 -9.44 -9.57 -20.38
CA LEU A 119 -9.79 -8.49 -19.46
C LEU A 119 -10.99 -8.86 -18.57
N LEU A 120 -11.96 -9.62 -19.07
CA LEU A 120 -13.14 -10.05 -18.30
C LEU A 120 -12.79 -10.98 -17.13
N SER A 121 -11.69 -11.71 -17.26
CA SER A 121 -11.23 -12.70 -16.29
C SER A 121 -10.02 -12.24 -15.48
N GLY A 122 -9.45 -11.08 -15.83
CA GLY A 122 -8.18 -10.61 -15.28
C GLY A 122 -6.96 -11.40 -15.76
N TRP A 123 -7.04 -12.12 -16.88
CA TRP A 123 -5.90 -12.82 -17.49
C TRP A 123 -4.94 -11.84 -18.16
N ASN A 124 -4.00 -11.28 -17.41
CA ASN A 124 -3.01 -10.37 -17.97
C ASN A 124 -1.79 -11.12 -18.48
N TYR A 125 -1.13 -10.56 -19.51
CA TYR A 125 0.25 -10.91 -19.78
C TYR A 125 1.07 -10.40 -18.60
N GLY A 126 1.71 -11.30 -17.84
CA GLY A 126 2.61 -10.91 -16.79
C GLY A 126 3.68 -10.01 -17.39
N LYS A 127 3.88 -8.81 -16.83
CA LYS A 127 4.97 -7.93 -17.25
C LYS A 127 5.95 -7.77 -16.10
N LEU A 128 7.20 -8.12 -16.33
CA LEU A 128 8.30 -7.84 -15.41
C LEU A 128 9.17 -6.76 -16.04
N PHE A 129 9.27 -5.58 -15.41
CA PHE A 129 10.00 -4.43 -15.96
C PHE A 129 9.56 -4.02 -17.39
N GLY A 130 8.28 -4.18 -17.71
CA GLY A 130 7.74 -3.89 -19.05
C GLY A 130 7.95 -4.98 -20.10
N LEU A 131 8.70 -6.04 -19.80
CA LEU A 131 8.87 -7.22 -20.65
C LEU A 131 7.76 -8.25 -20.38
N GLU A 132 7.13 -8.77 -21.43
CA GLU A 132 6.15 -9.84 -21.30
C GLU A 132 6.83 -11.12 -20.80
N LEU A 133 6.33 -11.64 -19.68
CA LEU A 133 6.75 -12.91 -19.14
C LEU A 133 6.25 -14.05 -20.04
N PRO A 134 6.97 -15.19 -20.07
CA PRO A 134 6.52 -16.38 -20.79
C PRO A 134 5.11 -16.78 -20.37
N PHE A 135 4.32 -17.31 -21.31
CA PHE A 135 2.89 -17.61 -21.08
C PHE A 135 2.60 -18.54 -19.89
N TRP A 136 3.57 -19.37 -19.49
CA TRP A 136 3.47 -20.28 -18.34
C TRP A 136 3.64 -19.58 -16.98
N MET A 137 4.03 -18.31 -16.97
CA MET A 137 4.01 -17.43 -15.81
C MET A 137 2.80 -16.49 -15.77
N ASN A 138 1.89 -16.58 -16.76
CA ASN A 138 0.66 -15.80 -16.73
C ASN A 138 -0.31 -16.44 -15.74
N GLU A 139 -0.77 -15.66 -14.78
CA GLU A 139 -1.80 -16.02 -13.83
C GLU A 139 -2.96 -15.03 -13.97
N ALA A 140 -4.17 -15.48 -13.65
CA ALA A 140 -5.30 -14.57 -13.62
C ALA A 140 -5.21 -13.64 -12.41
N ASP A 141 -5.49 -12.35 -12.57
CA ASP A 141 -5.54 -11.42 -11.45
C ASP A 141 -6.58 -11.87 -10.42
N ASN A 142 -7.74 -12.41 -10.86
CA ASN A 142 -8.76 -12.93 -9.96
C ASN A 142 -8.55 -14.43 -9.66
N GLN A 143 -8.29 -14.76 -8.41
CA GLN A 143 -8.07 -16.12 -7.90
C GLN A 143 -9.35 -16.73 -7.27
N ASP A 144 -10.49 -16.04 -7.32
CA ASP A 144 -11.77 -16.58 -6.82
C ASP A 144 -12.42 -17.48 -7.88
N PRO A 145 -12.63 -18.79 -7.61
CA PRO A 145 -13.31 -19.69 -8.54
C PRO A 145 -14.70 -19.22 -8.96
N ARG A 146 -15.38 -18.38 -8.15
CA ARG A 146 -16.71 -17.83 -8.46
C ARG A 146 -16.69 -16.84 -9.63
N GLY A 147 -15.53 -16.24 -9.94
CA GLY A 147 -15.30 -15.37 -11.10
C GLY A 147 -15.15 -16.11 -12.44
N TYR A 148 -15.33 -17.43 -12.43
CA TYR A 148 -15.17 -18.32 -13.57
C TYR A 148 -16.43 -19.17 -13.75
N GLY A 149 -16.52 -19.88 -14.88
CA GLY A 149 -17.56 -20.89 -15.04
C GLY A 149 -17.46 -21.94 -13.91
N ASN A 150 -16.25 -22.48 -13.73
CA ASN A 150 -15.88 -23.36 -12.64
C ASN A 150 -14.39 -23.17 -12.28
N LYS A 151 -13.88 -23.95 -11.31
CA LYS A 151 -12.49 -23.88 -10.82
C LYS A 151 -11.42 -24.11 -11.89
N ASP A 152 -11.72 -24.86 -12.95
CA ASP A 152 -10.74 -25.18 -14.01
C ASP A 152 -10.41 -23.93 -14.84
N GLY A 153 -11.31 -22.94 -14.84
CA GLY A 153 -11.09 -21.65 -15.48
C GLY A 153 -9.91 -20.86 -14.90
N LEU A 154 -9.41 -21.19 -13.71
CA LEU A 154 -8.21 -20.58 -13.12
C LEU A 154 -6.89 -21.10 -13.72
N GLN A 155 -6.92 -22.19 -14.50
CA GLN A 155 -5.70 -22.83 -14.99
C GLN A 155 -5.13 -22.12 -16.22
N SER A 156 -5.98 -21.62 -17.11
CA SER A 156 -5.57 -20.88 -18.30
C SER A 156 -6.73 -20.07 -18.91
N PRO A 157 -6.44 -19.03 -19.73
CA PRO A 157 -7.48 -18.29 -20.45
C PRO A 157 -8.35 -19.18 -21.34
N GLU A 158 -7.76 -20.27 -21.84
CA GLU A 158 -8.43 -21.27 -22.66
C GLU A 158 -9.40 -22.12 -21.83
N LYS A 159 -8.94 -22.67 -20.70
CA LYS A 159 -9.81 -23.43 -19.79
C LYS A 159 -10.93 -22.57 -19.22
N ASP A 160 -10.69 -21.28 -19.02
CA ASP A 160 -11.75 -20.31 -18.68
C ASP A 160 -12.81 -20.22 -19.77
N PHE A 161 -12.39 -19.99 -21.02
CA PHE A 161 -13.31 -19.90 -22.16
C PHE A 161 -14.14 -21.19 -22.32
N ILE A 162 -13.49 -22.34 -22.27
CA ILE A 162 -14.14 -23.65 -22.44
C ILE A 162 -15.09 -23.95 -21.28
N SER A 163 -14.65 -23.79 -20.03
CA SER A 163 -15.47 -24.08 -18.85
C SER A 163 -16.68 -23.14 -18.76
N PHE A 164 -16.49 -21.86 -19.11
CA PHE A 164 -17.59 -20.89 -19.17
C PHE A 164 -18.58 -21.22 -20.30
N GLY A 165 -18.07 -21.48 -21.51
CA GLY A 165 -18.88 -21.86 -22.66
C GLY A 165 -19.67 -23.14 -22.41
N SER A 166 -19.05 -24.13 -21.75
CA SER A 166 -19.70 -25.38 -21.35
C SER A 166 -20.99 -25.11 -20.56
N LEU A 167 -20.91 -24.25 -19.55
CA LEU A 167 -22.05 -23.86 -18.71
C LEU A 167 -23.03 -22.90 -19.40
N TYR A 168 -22.59 -22.19 -20.43
CA TYR A 168 -23.44 -21.29 -21.21
C TYR A 168 -24.36 -22.06 -22.17
N PHE A 169 -23.81 -23.06 -22.86
CA PHE A 169 -24.54 -23.89 -23.84
C PHE A 169 -25.23 -25.10 -23.20
N LEU A 170 -24.65 -25.67 -22.14
CA LEU A 170 -25.22 -26.77 -21.35
C LEU A 170 -25.32 -26.34 -19.87
N PRO A 171 -26.24 -25.43 -19.55
CA PRO A 171 -26.44 -24.98 -18.18
C PRO A 171 -26.97 -26.11 -17.30
N GLU A 172 -26.40 -26.20 -16.10
CA GLU A 172 -26.88 -27.08 -15.04
C GLU A 172 -28.02 -26.37 -14.27
N ASP A 173 -28.96 -27.14 -13.70
CA ASP A 173 -30.07 -26.59 -12.90
C ASP A 173 -29.52 -25.86 -11.67
N THR A 174 -29.52 -24.53 -11.75
CA THR A 174 -28.83 -23.66 -10.79
C THR A 174 -29.79 -22.61 -10.25
N THR A 175 -29.69 -22.35 -8.94
CA THR A 175 -30.32 -21.18 -8.31
C THR A 175 -29.77 -19.89 -8.93
N ALA A 176 -30.51 -18.78 -8.80
CA ALA A 176 -30.06 -17.48 -9.29
C ALA A 176 -28.66 -17.08 -8.75
N GLU A 177 -28.29 -17.53 -7.55
CA GLU A 177 -27.00 -17.27 -6.93
C GLU A 177 -25.84 -18.05 -7.58
N ASN A 178 -26.10 -19.24 -8.11
CA ASN A 178 -25.09 -20.10 -8.73
C ASN A 178 -25.00 -19.96 -10.25
N SER A 179 -25.98 -19.30 -10.88
CA SER A 179 -25.99 -19.07 -12.33
C SER A 179 -24.81 -18.24 -12.80
N ILE A 180 -24.14 -18.68 -13.87
CA ILE A 180 -23.05 -17.91 -14.51
C ILE A 180 -23.53 -16.55 -15.04
N LYS A 181 -24.84 -16.40 -15.34
CA LYS A 181 -25.45 -15.12 -15.73
C LYS A 181 -25.34 -14.09 -14.61
N CYS A 182 -25.53 -14.50 -13.36
CA CYS A 182 -25.54 -13.61 -12.21
C CYS A 182 -24.17 -13.49 -11.54
N LYS A 183 -23.36 -14.56 -11.56
CA LYS A 183 -21.97 -14.52 -11.08
C LYS A 183 -21.13 -13.62 -11.98
N THR A 184 -21.10 -13.90 -13.29
CA THR A 184 -20.17 -13.30 -14.24
C THR A 184 -20.90 -12.68 -15.44
N PRO A 185 -21.74 -11.64 -15.21
CA PRO A 185 -22.64 -11.07 -16.23
C PRO A 185 -21.91 -10.52 -17.45
N ARG A 186 -20.68 -10.02 -17.29
CA ARG A 186 -19.87 -9.51 -18.41
C ARG A 186 -19.39 -10.63 -19.33
N LYS A 187 -18.97 -11.79 -18.79
CA LYS A 187 -18.63 -12.98 -19.57
C LYS A 187 -19.86 -13.55 -20.28
N TYR A 188 -21.01 -13.54 -19.60
CA TYR A 188 -22.28 -13.95 -20.20
C TYR A 188 -22.67 -13.05 -21.38
N THR A 189 -22.51 -11.74 -21.22
CA THR A 189 -22.77 -10.75 -22.29
C THR A 189 -21.79 -10.93 -23.45
N PHE A 190 -20.51 -11.21 -23.17
CA PHE A 190 -19.51 -11.53 -24.18
C PHE A 190 -19.93 -12.73 -25.03
N PHE A 191 -20.32 -13.85 -24.38
CA PHE A 191 -20.81 -15.04 -25.11
C PHE A 191 -22.09 -14.75 -25.91
N LYS A 192 -23.03 -14.00 -25.34
CA LYS A 192 -24.26 -13.60 -26.03
C LYS A 192 -23.97 -12.79 -27.30
N ASN A 193 -23.02 -11.86 -27.24
CA ASN A 193 -22.63 -11.04 -28.39
C ASN A 193 -21.84 -11.85 -29.42
N HIS A 194 -21.04 -12.81 -28.96
CA HIS A 194 -20.18 -13.63 -29.82
C HIS A 194 -20.94 -14.77 -30.52
N PHE A 195 -22.04 -15.24 -29.91
CA PHE A 195 -22.93 -16.27 -30.46
C PHE A 195 -24.37 -15.73 -30.53
N PRO A 196 -24.65 -14.72 -31.38
CA PRO A 196 -25.93 -14.02 -31.41
C PRO A 196 -27.11 -14.92 -31.81
N ASP A 197 -26.83 -15.95 -32.61
CA ASP A 197 -27.83 -16.92 -33.10
C ASP A 197 -28.21 -17.97 -32.04
N TYR A 198 -27.57 -17.96 -30.88
CA TYR A 198 -27.86 -18.88 -29.79
C TYR A 198 -28.53 -18.17 -28.61
N THR A 199 -29.64 -18.72 -28.15
CA THR A 199 -30.32 -18.27 -26.93
C THR A 199 -30.11 -19.30 -25.83
N SER A 200 -29.25 -18.98 -24.85
CA SER A 200 -29.04 -19.81 -23.67
C SER A 200 -30.35 -20.04 -22.92
N SER A 201 -30.56 -21.24 -22.37
CA SER A 201 -31.80 -21.56 -21.61
C SER A 201 -31.95 -20.74 -20.31
N PHE A 202 -30.92 -20.02 -19.88
CA PHE A 202 -31.00 -19.00 -18.82
C PHE A 202 -31.75 -17.72 -19.22
N TYR A 203 -32.01 -17.52 -20.52
CA TYR A 203 -32.73 -16.36 -21.03
C TYR A 203 -34.18 -16.38 -20.52
N GLY A 204 -34.61 -15.31 -19.84
CA GLY A 204 -35.93 -15.20 -19.21
C GLY A 204 -36.18 -16.01 -17.93
N ARG A 205 -35.45 -17.11 -17.66
CA ARG A 205 -35.69 -17.98 -16.49
C ARG A 205 -35.05 -17.52 -15.19
N ILE A 206 -33.93 -16.81 -15.25
CA ILE A 206 -33.16 -16.39 -14.08
C ILE A 206 -33.13 -14.87 -13.97
N GLU A 207 -33.75 -14.36 -12.92
CA GLU A 207 -33.66 -12.95 -12.50
C GLU A 207 -32.54 -12.81 -11.46
N CYS A 208 -31.51 -12.05 -11.82
CA CYS A 208 -30.38 -11.83 -10.92
C CYS A 208 -30.77 -10.80 -9.86
N LYS A 209 -30.43 -11.06 -8.59
CA LYS A 209 -30.56 -10.08 -7.52
C LYS A 209 -29.89 -8.77 -7.96
N LYS A 210 -30.70 -7.71 -8.06
CA LYS A 210 -30.21 -6.36 -8.34
C LYS A 210 -29.45 -5.84 -7.12
N MET A 211 -28.54 -4.91 -7.39
CA MET A 211 -27.76 -4.19 -6.40
C MET A 211 -28.62 -3.63 -5.27
N ASP A 212 -29.79 -3.09 -5.62
CA ASP A 212 -30.77 -2.43 -4.74
C ASP A 212 -31.27 -3.29 -3.56
N PHE A 213 -30.97 -4.59 -3.55
CA PHE A 213 -31.39 -5.50 -2.49
C PHE A 213 -30.23 -6.21 -1.76
N GLY A 214 -28.95 -5.94 -2.11
CA GLY A 214 -27.88 -6.89 -1.79
C GLY A 214 -26.47 -6.36 -1.48
N PHE A 215 -26.24 -5.04 -1.41
CA PHE A 215 -24.87 -4.58 -1.12
C PHE A 215 -24.39 -4.97 0.29
N LEU A 216 -25.30 -5.02 1.26
CA LEU A 216 -25.05 -5.37 2.66
C LEU A 216 -25.81 -6.61 3.13
N ASP A 217 -26.31 -7.46 2.21
CA ASP A 217 -27.10 -8.66 2.56
C ASP A 217 -26.35 -9.70 3.42
N ASP A 218 -25.02 -9.62 3.44
CA ASP A 218 -24.11 -10.50 4.17
C ASP A 218 -23.51 -9.85 5.42
N LEU A 219 -23.88 -8.59 5.73
CA LEU A 219 -23.34 -7.84 6.87
C LEU A 219 -24.44 -7.17 7.70
N VAL A 220 -24.21 -7.11 9.00
CA VAL A 220 -25.05 -6.38 9.94
C VAL A 220 -24.15 -5.49 10.79
N PHE A 221 -24.42 -4.19 10.78
CA PHE A 221 -23.72 -3.24 11.63
C PHE A 221 -24.46 -3.07 12.96
N PHE A 222 -23.71 -2.90 14.04
CA PHE A 222 -24.24 -2.67 15.38
C PHE A 222 -23.72 -1.34 15.91
N ASN A 223 -24.58 -0.61 16.62
CA ASN A 223 -24.18 0.58 17.34
C ASN A 223 -23.32 0.15 18.54
N PRO A 224 -22.09 0.69 18.67
CA PRO A 224 -21.16 0.26 19.72
C PRO A 224 -21.60 0.67 21.13
N ILE A 225 -22.48 1.66 21.28
CA ILE A 225 -22.91 2.21 22.58
C ILE A 225 -24.04 1.35 23.18
N ASN A 226 -25.04 1.00 22.37
CA ASN A 226 -26.25 0.33 22.86
C ASN A 226 -26.43 -1.09 22.32
N GLY A 227 -25.55 -1.56 21.43
CA GLY A 227 -25.60 -2.88 20.82
C GLY A 227 -26.75 -3.10 19.83
N GLN A 228 -27.51 -2.06 19.48
CA GLN A 228 -28.63 -2.19 18.56
C GLN A 228 -28.15 -2.28 17.11
N LYS A 229 -28.88 -3.04 16.29
CA LYS A 229 -28.62 -3.12 14.85
C LYS A 229 -28.81 -1.73 14.21
N LEU A 230 -27.79 -1.26 13.50
CA LEU A 230 -27.89 -0.07 12.67
C LEU A 230 -28.70 -0.41 11.41
N GLN A 231 -29.78 0.32 11.20
CA GLN A 231 -30.60 0.19 10.00
C GLN A 231 -30.01 1.10 8.91
N ILE A 232 -29.25 0.50 7.99
CA ILE A 232 -28.73 1.18 6.81
C ILE A 232 -29.68 0.85 5.67
N ASP A 233 -30.26 1.87 5.06
CA ASP A 233 -31.10 1.72 3.87
C ASP A 233 -30.35 1.04 2.72
N PRO A 234 -31.06 0.42 1.76
CA PRO A 234 -30.42 -0.23 0.64
C PRO A 234 -29.50 0.72 -0.14
N ILE A 235 -28.30 0.26 -0.47
CA ILE A 235 -27.32 1.06 -1.21
C ILE A 235 -27.59 0.93 -2.71
N ASN A 236 -28.10 1.99 -3.32
CA ASN A 236 -28.48 2.06 -4.72
C ASN A 236 -28.24 3.47 -5.30
N GLU A 237 -28.66 3.71 -6.54
CA GLU A 237 -28.47 4.99 -7.23
C GLU A 237 -29.16 6.16 -6.51
N ASP A 238 -30.31 5.93 -5.87
CA ASP A 238 -31.09 6.97 -5.19
C ASP A 238 -30.51 7.32 -3.81
N THR A 239 -29.88 6.35 -3.14
CA THR A 239 -29.30 6.55 -1.81
C THR A 239 -27.85 7.05 -1.83
N VAL A 240 -27.12 6.83 -2.93
CA VAL A 240 -25.73 7.24 -3.06
C VAL A 240 -25.61 8.65 -3.64
N THR A 241 -25.13 9.59 -2.84
CA THR A 241 -24.94 11.00 -3.27
C THR A 241 -23.62 11.21 -4.00
N GLY A 242 -22.59 10.43 -3.68
CA GLY A 242 -21.27 10.52 -4.32
C GLY A 242 -20.22 9.61 -3.70
N PHE A 243 -18.98 9.81 -4.13
CA PHE A 243 -17.84 9.02 -3.69
C PHE A 243 -16.68 9.92 -3.24
N GLU A 244 -15.96 9.48 -2.22
CA GLU A 244 -14.72 10.09 -1.76
C GLU A 244 -13.64 9.00 -1.64
N LEU A 245 -12.41 9.31 -2.00
CA LEU A 245 -11.25 8.51 -1.61
C LEU A 245 -10.76 9.00 -0.25
N LEU A 246 -10.63 8.05 0.66
CA LEU A 246 -9.97 8.25 1.94
C LEU A 246 -8.59 7.63 1.85
N TYR A 247 -7.56 8.45 2.02
CA TYR A 247 -6.19 8.00 2.05
C TYR A 247 -5.65 8.05 3.48
N ALA A 248 -5.47 6.89 4.08
CA ALA A 248 -4.82 6.77 5.36
C ALA A 248 -3.31 6.93 5.23
N THR A 249 -2.77 8.00 5.83
CA THR A 249 -1.33 8.28 5.87
C THR A 249 -0.57 7.09 6.45
N PRO A 250 0.69 6.88 6.09
CA PRO A 250 1.37 5.65 6.47
C PRO A 250 1.55 5.49 7.99
N GLY A 251 1.25 4.32 8.54
CA GLY A 251 1.35 4.01 9.99
C GLY A 251 2.68 3.36 10.41
N THR A 252 3.02 3.43 11.70
CA THR A 252 4.29 2.89 12.24
C THR A 252 4.13 1.58 12.99
N SER A 253 2.91 1.07 13.13
CA SER A 253 2.63 -0.16 13.87
C SER A 253 3.10 -1.38 13.11
N ASP A 254 2.90 -1.39 11.79
CA ASP A 254 3.26 -2.52 10.92
C ASP A 254 3.94 -2.04 9.63
N ILE A 255 4.83 -2.87 9.09
CA ILE A 255 5.53 -2.60 7.83
C ILE A 255 4.60 -2.59 6.61
N SER A 256 3.47 -3.30 6.67
CA SER A 256 2.41 -3.26 5.66
C SER A 256 1.73 -1.88 5.58
N GLU A 257 1.85 -1.05 6.61
CA GLU A 257 1.30 0.30 6.66
C GLU A 257 2.26 1.36 6.08
N VAL A 258 3.46 0.98 5.64
CA VAL A 258 4.55 1.90 5.26
C VAL A 258 4.24 2.77 4.05
N ALA A 259 3.44 2.27 3.11
CA ALA A 259 2.97 3.02 1.95
C ALA A 259 1.63 3.74 2.22
N GLY A 260 0.98 3.44 3.35
CA GLY A 260 -0.36 3.90 3.69
C GLY A 260 -1.44 3.01 3.09
N HIS A 261 -2.69 3.47 3.15
CA HIS A 261 -3.84 2.69 2.72
C HIS A 261 -4.86 3.57 2.00
N LEU A 262 -5.45 3.08 0.91
CA LEU A 262 -6.45 3.82 0.14
C LEU A 262 -7.79 3.10 0.24
N MET A 263 -8.84 3.87 0.52
CA MET A 263 -10.20 3.40 0.73
C MET A 263 -11.17 4.23 -0.09
N LEU A 264 -12.34 3.68 -0.36
CA LEU A 264 -13.42 4.34 -1.05
C LEU A 264 -14.61 4.51 -0.12
N ARG A 265 -14.94 5.75 0.21
CA ARG A 265 -16.17 6.13 0.89
C ARG A 265 -17.29 6.31 -0.13
N ILE A 266 -18.41 5.66 0.14
CA ILE A 266 -19.71 5.85 -0.52
C ILE A 266 -20.54 6.74 0.39
N LYS A 267 -20.92 7.92 -0.12
CA LYS A 267 -21.72 8.89 0.62
C LYS A 267 -23.19 8.56 0.50
N LEU A 268 -23.90 8.46 1.62
CA LEU A 268 -25.29 8.06 1.69
C LEU A 268 -26.16 9.22 2.20
N ASN A 269 -27.39 9.34 1.69
CA ASN A 269 -28.41 10.29 2.16
C ASN A 269 -29.39 9.69 3.21
N ASN A 270 -28.98 8.65 3.91
CA ASN A 270 -29.83 7.90 4.85
C ASN A 270 -29.84 8.44 6.29
N ASN A 271 -29.30 9.64 6.51
CA ASN A 271 -29.25 10.27 7.83
C ASN A 271 -29.63 11.76 7.74
N PRO A 272 -30.93 12.08 7.64
CA PRO A 272 -31.39 13.46 7.51
C PRO A 272 -31.02 14.32 8.73
N GLN A 273 -30.90 13.72 9.92
CA GLN A 273 -30.48 14.45 11.12
C GLN A 273 -29.03 14.96 11.01
N ALA A 274 -28.13 14.16 10.46
CA ALA A 274 -26.76 14.59 10.20
C ALA A 274 -26.74 15.76 9.19
N GLU A 275 -27.53 15.67 8.13
CA GLU A 275 -27.65 16.72 7.11
C GLU A 275 -28.22 18.03 7.67
N GLU A 276 -29.30 17.97 8.47
CA GLU A 276 -29.90 19.12 9.15
C GLU A 276 -28.90 19.83 10.09
N LEU A 277 -28.03 19.07 10.74
CA LEU A 277 -27.00 19.58 11.64
C LEU A 277 -25.74 20.05 10.90
N GLY A 278 -25.68 19.89 9.57
CA GLY A 278 -24.50 20.17 8.75
C GLY A 278 -23.31 19.27 9.11
N MET A 279 -23.59 18.10 9.68
CA MET A 279 -22.59 17.10 10.05
C MET A 279 -22.46 16.06 8.95
N GLU A 280 -21.29 15.44 8.89
CA GLU A 280 -21.10 14.32 7.99
C GLU A 280 -21.81 13.08 8.48
N ASN A 281 -22.32 12.27 7.56
CA ASN A 281 -23.02 11.06 7.89
C ASN A 281 -22.05 9.98 8.43
N PRO A 282 -22.11 9.62 9.72
CA PRO A 282 -21.22 8.61 10.30
C PRO A 282 -21.47 7.19 9.75
N HIS A 283 -22.64 6.98 9.13
CA HIS A 283 -23.07 5.70 8.57
C HIS A 283 -22.74 5.54 7.08
N ASP A 284 -22.01 6.51 6.50
CA ASP A 284 -21.43 6.32 5.17
C ASP A 284 -20.60 5.04 5.11
N LEU A 285 -20.65 4.35 3.97
CA LEU A 285 -19.95 3.08 3.82
C LEU A 285 -18.53 3.32 3.31
N VAL A 286 -17.54 2.72 3.95
CA VAL A 286 -16.15 2.71 3.52
C VAL A 286 -15.77 1.31 3.06
N ILE A 287 -15.19 1.23 1.87
CA ILE A 287 -14.70 0.02 1.24
C ILE A 287 -13.18 0.07 1.20
N SER A 288 -12.54 -1.01 1.61
CA SER A 288 -11.10 -1.22 1.54
C SER A 288 -10.79 -2.58 0.90
N PHE A 289 -9.60 -2.69 0.30
CA PHE A 289 -9.07 -3.97 -0.16
C PHE A 289 -7.86 -4.32 0.70
N LEU A 290 -7.98 -5.34 1.55
CA LEU A 290 -6.96 -5.72 2.52
C LEU A 290 -6.29 -7.03 2.13
N ALA A 291 -5.10 -7.28 2.66
CA ALA A 291 -4.51 -8.60 2.58
C ALA A 291 -5.21 -9.54 3.58
N ASP A 292 -5.63 -10.71 3.12
CA ASP A 292 -6.17 -11.77 3.96
C ASP A 292 -5.03 -12.42 4.74
N THR A 293 -4.77 -11.86 5.93
CA THR A 293 -3.76 -12.33 6.87
C THR A 293 -4.31 -13.35 7.86
N SER A 294 -5.61 -13.66 7.78
CA SER A 294 -6.29 -14.50 8.76
C SER A 294 -5.76 -15.94 8.70
N ARG A 295 -5.47 -16.50 9.87
CA ARG A 295 -5.66 -17.95 10.06
C ARG A 295 -7.17 -18.15 10.22
N PRO A 296 -7.77 -19.27 9.77
CA PRO A 296 -9.17 -19.52 10.02
C PRO A 296 -9.37 -19.68 11.53
N GLU A 297 -9.70 -18.59 12.21
CA GLU A 297 -10.06 -18.60 13.62
C GLU A 297 -11.58 -18.71 13.75
N LYS A 298 -11.98 -19.59 14.67
CA LYS A 298 -13.37 -19.74 15.09
C LYS A 298 -13.88 -18.37 15.52
N LEU A 299 -15.04 -17.97 14.95
CA LEU A 299 -15.83 -16.80 15.33
C LEU A 299 -15.52 -16.36 16.76
N ALA A 300 -14.77 -15.27 16.90
CA ALA A 300 -14.49 -14.70 18.20
C ALA A 300 -15.83 -14.32 18.83
N ILE A 301 -16.19 -15.01 19.92
CA ILE A 301 -17.29 -14.60 20.78
C ILE A 301 -16.90 -13.19 21.28
N PRO A 302 -17.79 -12.18 21.19
CA PRO A 302 -17.47 -10.84 21.67
C PRO A 302 -16.96 -10.95 23.11
N ASN A 303 -15.73 -10.48 23.33
CA ASN A 303 -15.10 -10.53 24.64
C ASN A 303 -16.02 -9.81 25.63
N LYS A 304 -16.26 -10.43 26.80
CA LYS A 304 -16.90 -9.75 27.92
C LYS A 304 -16.09 -8.50 28.22
N ILE A 305 -16.75 -7.35 28.24
CA ILE A 305 -16.18 -6.07 28.66
C ILE A 305 -15.53 -6.25 30.03
N THR A 306 -14.21 -6.15 30.11
CA THR A 306 -13.44 -6.26 31.36
C THR A 306 -13.23 -4.89 31.99
N LEU A 307 -13.29 -4.82 33.33
CA LEU A 307 -13.20 -3.59 34.14
C LEU A 307 -11.76 -3.17 34.53
N GLU A 308 -10.73 -3.97 34.23
CA GLU A 308 -9.34 -3.67 34.62
C GLU A 308 -8.37 -3.75 33.42
N CYS A 309 -7.64 -2.65 33.18
CA CYS A 309 -6.76 -2.49 32.03
C CYS A 309 -5.31 -2.91 32.34
N LYS A 310 -4.79 -3.93 31.65
CA LYS A 310 -3.34 -4.21 31.63
C LYS A 310 -2.67 -3.45 30.49
N LYS A 311 -1.60 -2.73 30.82
CA LYS A 311 -0.70 -2.08 29.86
C LYS A 311 0.18 -3.12 29.18
N ASN A 312 0.31 -3.05 27.86
CA ASN A 312 1.33 -3.80 27.12
C ASN A 312 2.47 -2.85 26.70
N TRP A 313 3.73 -3.33 26.76
CA TRP A 313 4.96 -2.52 26.63
C TRP A 313 4.98 -1.64 25.36
N PHE A 314 4.33 -2.06 24.28
CA PHE A 314 4.35 -1.37 22.98
C PHE A 314 3.11 -0.53 22.62
N ASN A 315 2.11 -0.36 23.50
CA ASN A 315 0.83 0.27 23.13
C ASN A 315 0.20 -0.33 21.86
N LEU A 316 0.33 -1.66 21.69
CA LEU A 316 -0.38 -2.41 20.67
C LEU A 316 -1.70 -2.88 21.27
N VAL A 317 -2.80 -2.50 20.63
CA VAL A 317 -4.16 -2.87 21.03
C VAL A 317 -4.45 -4.22 20.41
N ASP A 318 -4.16 -5.28 21.14
CA ASP A 318 -5.02 -6.45 21.05
C ASP A 318 -5.00 -7.18 22.39
N ASN A 319 -6.19 -7.41 22.93
CA ASN A 319 -6.45 -8.20 24.13
C ASN A 319 -6.60 -9.69 23.80
N SER A 320 -6.44 -10.09 22.54
CA SER A 320 -6.26 -11.50 22.22
C SER A 320 -4.92 -11.97 22.81
N LYS A 321 -4.93 -13.11 23.50
CA LYS A 321 -3.75 -13.79 24.08
C LYS A 321 -2.71 -14.22 23.03
N GLN A 322 -2.75 -13.68 21.82
CA GLN A 322 -1.75 -13.87 20.80
C GLN A 322 -0.82 -12.68 20.85
N ASP A 323 0.20 -12.81 21.70
CA ASP A 323 1.41 -12.00 21.59
C ASP A 323 1.75 -11.86 20.10
N ILE A 324 1.80 -10.62 19.61
CA ILE A 324 2.24 -10.29 18.25
C ILE A 324 3.67 -10.83 18.13
N ASN A 325 3.77 -12.06 17.65
CA ASN A 325 5.05 -12.68 17.45
C ASN A 325 5.71 -11.92 16.30
N VAL A 326 6.80 -11.22 16.59
CA VAL A 326 7.60 -10.46 15.62
C VAL A 326 7.89 -11.31 14.38
N TRP A 327 8.09 -12.62 14.55
CA TRP A 327 8.28 -13.55 13.45
C TRP A 327 7.04 -13.70 12.56
N THR A 328 5.83 -13.65 13.10
CA THR A 328 4.58 -13.68 12.33
C THR A 328 4.48 -12.44 11.44
N SER A 329 4.76 -11.24 11.96
CA SER A 329 4.77 -10.00 11.16
C SER A 329 5.85 -10.06 10.07
N ILE A 330 7.06 -10.54 10.38
CA ILE A 330 8.12 -10.76 9.37
C ILE A 330 7.68 -11.76 8.30
N ILE A 331 7.09 -12.91 8.68
CA ILE A 331 6.62 -13.93 7.74
C ILE A 331 5.49 -13.40 6.86
N GLN A 332 4.52 -12.69 7.44
CA GLN A 332 3.43 -12.05 6.69
C GLN A 332 3.98 -11.01 5.72
N SER A 333 5.01 -10.27 6.12
CA SER A 333 5.69 -9.31 5.25
C SER A 333 6.39 -9.99 4.08
N LEU A 334 7.13 -11.07 4.34
CA LEU A 334 7.75 -11.88 3.29
C LEU A 334 6.70 -12.54 2.37
N LYS A 335 5.56 -12.98 2.92
CA LYS A 335 4.41 -13.45 2.12
C LYS A 335 3.83 -12.33 1.26
N GLY A 336 3.65 -11.14 1.80
CA GLY A 336 3.18 -9.96 1.08
C GLY A 336 4.16 -9.49 -0.01
N LEU A 337 5.46 -9.68 0.18
CA LEU A 337 6.47 -9.42 -0.86
C LEU A 337 6.45 -10.47 -1.97
N SER A 338 6.09 -11.72 -1.65
CA SER A 338 6.06 -12.84 -2.60
C SER A 338 4.70 -13.10 -3.25
N GLY A 339 3.66 -12.33 -2.91
CA GLY A 339 2.31 -12.53 -3.44
C GLY A 339 1.54 -13.69 -2.78
N GLY A 340 1.98 -14.13 -1.60
CA GLY A 340 1.40 -15.27 -0.88
C GLY A 340 0.13 -14.95 -0.09
N LEU A 341 -0.41 -13.74 -0.20
CA LEU A 341 -1.65 -13.30 0.44
C LEU A 341 -2.73 -13.07 -0.64
N GLN A 342 -3.99 -13.23 -0.27
CA GLN A 342 -5.12 -12.87 -1.14
C GLN A 342 -5.70 -11.53 -0.72
N THR A 343 -6.42 -10.86 -1.62
CA THR A 343 -7.16 -9.63 -1.32
C THR A 343 -8.53 -10.00 -0.76
N LEU A 344 -8.98 -9.24 0.24
CA LEU A 344 -10.32 -9.26 0.79
C LEU A 344 -10.94 -7.86 0.62
N MET A 345 -12.19 -7.79 0.16
CA MET A 345 -12.95 -6.56 0.19
C MET A 345 -13.59 -6.40 1.57
N ASP A 346 -13.07 -5.48 2.36
CA ASP A 346 -13.60 -5.12 3.68
C ASP A 346 -14.52 -3.90 3.58
N ARG A 347 -15.52 -3.85 4.47
CA ARG A 347 -16.66 -2.91 4.43
C ARG A 347 -16.99 -2.47 5.85
N GLN A 348 -16.87 -1.18 6.10
CA GLN A 348 -17.04 -0.58 7.43
C GLN A 348 -17.85 0.72 7.35
N THR A 349 -18.42 1.17 8.45
CA THR A 349 -18.98 2.54 8.54
C THR A 349 -17.87 3.58 8.64
N LEU A 350 -18.11 4.80 8.16
CA LEU A 350 -17.16 5.91 8.25
C LEU A 350 -16.70 6.17 9.69
N GLU A 351 -17.62 6.14 10.67
CA GLU A 351 -17.27 6.31 12.08
C GLU A 351 -16.24 5.27 12.55
N ALA A 352 -16.48 3.98 12.26
CA ALA A 352 -15.56 2.91 12.57
C ALA A 352 -14.20 3.09 11.87
N THR A 353 -14.19 3.49 10.59
CA THR A 353 -12.95 3.78 9.86
C THR A 353 -12.19 4.96 10.48
N ILE A 354 -12.85 6.07 10.79
CA ILE A 354 -12.22 7.22 11.44
C ILE A 354 -11.63 6.79 12.79
N LYS A 355 -12.36 6.01 13.59
CA LYS A 355 -11.87 5.49 14.85
C LYS A 355 -10.64 4.60 14.67
N ALA A 356 -10.72 3.56 13.84
CA ALA A 356 -9.64 2.61 13.61
C ALA A 356 -8.37 3.33 13.15
N TYR A 357 -8.47 4.13 12.09
CA TYR A 357 -7.29 4.77 11.53
C TYR A 357 -6.77 5.94 12.37
N THR A 358 -7.65 6.80 12.92
CA THR A 358 -7.19 8.04 13.58
C THR A 358 -6.94 7.91 15.07
N ILE A 359 -7.55 6.93 15.74
CA ILE A 359 -7.41 6.71 17.19
C ILE A 359 -6.54 5.48 17.44
N GLU A 360 -6.87 4.34 16.83
CA GLU A 360 -6.19 3.06 17.12
C GLU A 360 -4.82 3.00 16.42
N GLU A 361 -4.77 3.38 15.14
CA GLU A 361 -3.53 3.38 14.35
C GLU A 361 -2.75 4.71 14.41
N ASP A 362 -3.36 5.79 14.94
CA ASP A 362 -2.78 7.15 15.00
C ASP A 362 -2.28 7.65 13.62
N ARG A 363 -3.18 7.51 12.64
CA ARG A 363 -3.00 7.93 11.24
C ARG A 363 -3.99 9.04 10.90
N ASN A 364 -3.76 9.67 9.76
CA ASN A 364 -4.63 10.71 9.25
C ASN A 364 -5.30 10.21 7.99
N LEU A 365 -6.57 10.51 7.81
CA LEU A 365 -7.32 10.13 6.61
C LEU A 365 -7.47 11.35 5.72
N LEU A 366 -6.61 11.48 4.70
CA LEU A 366 -6.76 12.54 3.70
C LEU A 366 -7.98 12.26 2.81
N ARG A 367 -8.65 13.32 2.33
CA ARG A 367 -9.95 13.22 1.69
C ARG A 367 -9.98 13.83 0.30
N TYR A 368 -10.50 13.06 -0.66
CA TYR A 368 -10.58 13.47 -2.06
C TYR A 368 -11.93 13.11 -2.65
N SER A 369 -12.71 14.09 -3.09
CA SER A 369 -13.99 13.86 -3.74
C SER A 369 -13.77 13.39 -5.17
N LEU A 370 -14.52 12.36 -5.58
CA LEU A 370 -14.53 11.89 -6.96
C LEU A 370 -15.56 12.68 -7.78
N SER A 371 -15.09 13.36 -8.82
CA SER A 371 -15.90 14.12 -9.77
C SER A 371 -16.45 13.21 -10.87
N LEU A 372 -17.36 12.30 -10.49
CA LEU A 372 -17.97 11.33 -11.39
C LEU A 372 -19.32 11.81 -11.94
N THR A 373 -19.59 11.51 -13.22
CA THR A 373 -20.92 11.65 -13.81
C THR A 373 -21.91 10.65 -13.18
N GLN A 374 -23.23 10.91 -13.26
CA GLN A 374 -24.23 9.98 -12.70
C GLN A 374 -24.13 8.58 -13.30
N ASN A 375 -23.89 8.47 -14.62
CA ASN A 375 -23.66 7.19 -15.27
C ASN A 375 -22.42 6.46 -14.73
N GLN A 376 -21.32 7.18 -14.48
CA GLN A 376 -20.13 6.58 -13.86
C GLN A 376 -20.37 6.14 -12.42
N LYS A 377 -21.14 6.90 -11.63
CA LYS A 377 -21.52 6.52 -10.27
C LYS A 377 -22.31 5.21 -10.27
N LYS A 378 -23.32 5.11 -11.13
CA LYS A 378 -24.13 3.90 -11.30
C LYS A 378 -23.27 2.68 -11.67
N LYS A 379 -22.46 2.81 -12.72
CA LYS A 379 -21.57 1.73 -13.19
C LYS A 379 -20.55 1.32 -12.13
N LEU A 380 -19.99 2.27 -11.39
CA LEU A 380 -19.07 1.99 -10.29
C LEU A 380 -19.77 1.19 -9.19
N LEU A 381 -20.99 1.56 -8.80
CA LEU A 381 -21.75 0.87 -7.77
C LEU A 381 -22.12 -0.57 -8.19
N GLU A 382 -22.58 -0.74 -9.43
CA GLU A 382 -22.84 -2.06 -10.03
C GLU A 382 -21.57 -2.92 -10.02
N TYR A 383 -20.43 -2.33 -10.40
CA TYR A 383 -19.16 -3.03 -10.44
C TYR A 383 -18.64 -3.41 -9.03
N LEU A 384 -18.81 -2.54 -8.03
CA LEU A 384 -18.48 -2.85 -6.64
C LEU A 384 -19.34 -4.00 -6.09
N PHE A 385 -20.64 -4.03 -6.41
CA PHE A 385 -21.54 -5.12 -6.03
C PHE A 385 -21.10 -6.46 -6.62
N ILE A 386 -20.68 -6.45 -7.89
CA ILE A 386 -20.12 -7.64 -8.54
C ILE A 386 -18.80 -8.04 -7.87
N THR A 387 -17.90 -7.08 -7.64
CA THR A 387 -16.56 -7.30 -7.06
C THR A 387 -16.65 -7.95 -5.67
N LYS A 388 -17.57 -7.47 -4.82
CA LYS A 388 -17.87 -8.04 -3.50
C LYS A 388 -18.05 -9.57 -3.53
N LYS A 389 -18.73 -10.10 -4.56
CA LYS A 389 -19.12 -11.51 -4.60
C LYS A 389 -18.01 -12.45 -5.07
N GLN A 390 -17.07 -11.96 -5.88
CA GLN A 390 -16.24 -12.85 -6.68
C GLN A 390 -14.82 -12.36 -6.97
N TYR A 391 -14.32 -11.35 -6.27
CA TYR A 391 -12.98 -10.85 -6.50
C TYR A 391 -12.04 -11.24 -5.36
N LYS A 392 -11.03 -12.05 -5.69
CA LYS A 392 -9.90 -12.37 -4.80
C LYS A 392 -8.61 -12.30 -5.60
N ALA A 393 -7.98 -11.14 -5.69
CA ALA A 393 -6.65 -11.03 -6.29
C ALA A 393 -5.50 -11.44 -5.38
N LYS A 394 -4.36 -11.83 -5.95
CA LYS A 394 -3.11 -11.94 -5.19
C LYS A 394 -2.70 -10.57 -4.67
N TYR A 395 -2.24 -10.52 -3.43
CA TYR A 395 -1.82 -9.29 -2.77
C TYR A 395 -0.30 -9.23 -2.72
N TYR A 396 0.26 -8.19 -3.33
CA TYR A 396 1.68 -7.85 -3.30
C TYR A 396 1.87 -6.47 -2.67
N PHE A 397 2.82 -6.31 -1.75
CA PHE A 397 3.04 -5.02 -1.08
C PHE A 397 3.36 -3.86 -2.02
N PHE A 398 4.10 -4.13 -3.10
CA PHE A 398 4.53 -3.10 -4.04
C PHE A 398 3.65 -3.02 -5.29
N PRO A 399 3.62 -4.01 -6.21
CA PRO A 399 2.92 -3.85 -7.48
C PRO A 399 1.40 -3.94 -7.37
N GLN A 400 0.86 -4.72 -6.41
CA GLN A 400 -0.56 -5.07 -6.34
C GLN A 400 -1.07 -5.07 -4.89
N ASN A 401 -1.13 -3.89 -4.29
CA ASN A 401 -1.60 -3.66 -2.92
C ASN A 401 -3.03 -3.09 -2.89
N CYS A 402 -3.51 -2.80 -1.69
CA CYS A 402 -4.81 -2.20 -1.41
C CYS A 402 -5.21 -1.07 -2.37
N ALA A 403 -4.29 -0.13 -2.63
CA ALA A 403 -4.57 1.02 -3.47
C ALA A 403 -4.65 0.66 -4.94
N SER A 404 -3.71 -0.13 -5.47
CA SER A 404 -3.76 -0.54 -6.88
C SER A 404 -5.00 -1.36 -7.22
N VAL A 405 -5.43 -2.24 -6.30
CA VAL A 405 -6.65 -3.03 -6.48
C VAL A 405 -7.86 -2.10 -6.50
N LEU A 406 -7.94 -1.16 -5.55
CA LEU A 406 -9.02 -0.18 -5.53
C LEU A 406 -9.04 0.67 -6.80
N ILE A 407 -7.90 1.17 -7.26
CA ILE A 407 -7.80 1.97 -8.49
C ILE A 407 -8.19 1.16 -9.72
N HIS A 408 -7.79 -0.11 -9.80
CA HIS A 408 -8.19 -0.97 -10.89
C HIS A 408 -9.71 -1.21 -10.90
N VAL A 409 -10.31 -1.47 -9.73
CA VAL A 409 -11.76 -1.61 -9.56
C VAL A 409 -12.48 -0.31 -9.92
N LEU A 410 -11.95 0.84 -9.47
CA LEU A 410 -12.48 2.16 -9.80
C LEU A 410 -12.43 2.41 -11.31
N GLY A 411 -11.27 2.19 -11.94
CA GLY A 411 -11.08 2.36 -13.39
C GLY A 411 -12.03 1.50 -14.21
N LEU A 412 -12.22 0.24 -13.81
CA LEU A 412 -13.19 -0.66 -14.44
C LEU A 412 -14.64 -0.19 -14.24
N GLY A 413 -14.97 0.31 -13.04
CA GLY A 413 -16.30 0.81 -12.71
C GLY A 413 -16.67 2.10 -13.44
N ILE A 414 -15.70 2.98 -13.69
CA ILE A 414 -15.92 4.25 -14.43
C ILE A 414 -15.58 4.14 -15.92
N GLU A 415 -15.15 2.96 -16.38
CA GLU A 415 -14.74 2.64 -17.75
C GLU A 415 -13.56 3.48 -18.30
N ASP A 416 -12.63 3.88 -17.42
CA ASP A 416 -11.42 4.61 -17.83
C ASP A 416 -10.26 3.65 -18.13
N LYS A 417 -9.92 3.50 -19.41
CA LYS A 417 -8.87 2.58 -19.87
C LYS A 417 -7.49 2.91 -19.31
N GLU A 418 -7.14 4.19 -19.14
CA GLU A 418 -5.81 4.55 -18.62
C GLU A 418 -5.68 4.10 -17.16
N ILE A 419 -6.71 4.36 -16.36
CA ILE A 419 -6.75 3.99 -14.94
C ILE A 419 -6.78 2.47 -14.78
N THR A 420 -7.62 1.77 -15.55
CA THR A 420 -7.70 0.30 -15.51
C THR A 420 -6.36 -0.38 -15.77
N HIS A 421 -5.58 0.15 -16.71
CA HIS A 421 -4.30 -0.45 -17.14
C HIS A 421 -3.08 0.16 -16.45
N PHE A 422 -3.27 1.12 -15.53
CA PHE A 422 -2.17 1.70 -14.77
C PHE A 422 -1.67 0.71 -13.72
N LYS A 423 -0.61 -0.02 -14.07
CA LYS A 423 0.04 -1.03 -13.24
C LYS A 423 1.53 -0.69 -13.06
N PRO A 424 1.86 0.30 -12.22
CA PRO A 424 3.25 0.64 -11.97
C PRO A 424 3.95 -0.50 -11.23
N ILE A 425 5.29 -0.55 -11.32
CA ILE A 425 6.11 -1.56 -10.62
C ILE A 425 5.90 -1.45 -9.11
N VAL A 426 5.64 -0.24 -8.64
CA VAL A 426 5.34 0.10 -7.24
C VAL A 426 4.09 0.95 -7.27
N SER A 427 3.10 0.57 -6.46
CA SER A 427 1.78 1.19 -6.41
C SER A 427 1.56 1.92 -5.07
N PRO A 428 2.37 2.92 -4.70
CA PRO A 428 2.11 3.66 -3.49
C PRO A 428 0.77 4.41 -3.63
N PRO A 429 -0.11 4.32 -2.63
CA PRO A 429 -1.42 4.98 -2.64
C PRO A 429 -1.40 6.45 -3.06
N HIS A 430 -0.38 7.21 -2.64
CA HIS A 430 -0.24 8.63 -2.98
C HIS A 430 -0.21 8.88 -4.49
N SER A 431 0.60 8.09 -5.19
CA SER A 431 0.85 8.31 -6.60
C SER A 431 -0.33 7.90 -7.45
N LEU A 432 -1.02 6.84 -7.02
CA LEU A 432 -2.29 6.43 -7.57
C LEU A 432 -3.37 7.51 -7.42
N LEU A 433 -3.39 8.19 -6.28
CA LEU A 433 -4.25 9.34 -6.05
C LEU A 433 -3.85 10.54 -6.90
N ALA A 434 -2.55 10.83 -7.03
CA ALA A 434 -2.02 11.88 -7.88
C ALA A 434 -2.43 11.68 -9.36
N LEU A 435 -2.43 10.44 -9.85
CA LEU A 435 -2.97 10.11 -11.18
C LEU A 435 -4.43 10.56 -11.34
N LEU A 436 -5.28 10.24 -10.37
CA LEU A 436 -6.70 10.63 -10.41
C LEU A 436 -6.90 12.14 -10.35
N VAL A 437 -6.11 12.83 -9.53
CA VAL A 437 -6.13 14.30 -9.44
C VAL A 437 -5.68 14.92 -10.76
N ARG A 438 -4.60 14.41 -11.37
CA ARG A 438 -4.10 14.86 -12.68
C ARG A 438 -5.15 14.70 -13.78
N LYS A 439 -5.91 13.60 -13.77
CA LYS A 439 -7.01 13.36 -14.72
C LYS A 439 -8.27 14.17 -14.42
N GLY A 440 -8.30 14.94 -13.33
CA GLY A 440 -9.48 15.70 -12.90
C GLY A 440 -10.60 14.84 -12.33
N ILE A 441 -10.33 13.57 -12.03
CA ILE A 441 -11.31 12.63 -11.48
C ILE A 441 -11.40 12.79 -9.96
N ALA A 442 -10.29 13.12 -9.30
CA ALA A 442 -10.26 13.39 -7.86
C ALA A 442 -9.93 14.86 -7.59
N LYS A 443 -10.51 15.43 -6.54
CA LYS A 443 -10.19 16.77 -6.02
C LYS A 443 -10.12 16.77 -4.50
N PRO A 444 -9.24 17.55 -3.86
CA PRO A 444 -9.22 17.66 -2.41
C PRO A 444 -10.57 18.16 -1.89
N VAL A 445 -10.98 17.65 -0.73
CA VAL A 445 -12.11 18.16 0.06
C VAL A 445 -11.56 19.05 1.16
N TYR A 446 -12.35 19.98 1.71
CA TYR A 446 -11.96 20.77 2.87
C TYR A 446 -12.97 20.57 4.00
N PRO A 447 -12.54 20.28 5.24
CA PRO A 447 -11.13 20.04 5.65
C PRO A 447 -10.53 18.82 4.95
N ALA A 448 -9.23 18.86 4.60
CA ALA A 448 -8.64 17.84 3.73
C ALA A 448 -8.30 16.54 4.44
N PHE A 449 -8.57 16.42 5.74
CA PHE A 449 -8.32 15.21 6.49
C PHE A 449 -9.27 14.96 7.67
N TYR A 450 -9.36 13.70 8.09
CA TYR A 450 -9.74 13.33 9.46
C TYR A 450 -8.49 13.02 10.27
N SER A 451 -8.39 13.65 11.45
CA SER A 451 -7.32 13.37 12.40
C SER A 451 -7.77 13.80 13.80
N TYR A 452 -7.93 12.82 14.67
CA TYR A 452 -8.34 13.04 16.04
C TYR A 452 -7.34 13.90 16.81
N HIS A 453 -6.05 13.55 16.70
CA HIS A 453 -4.98 14.27 17.37
C HIS A 453 -4.77 15.68 16.83
N GLN A 454 -4.82 15.88 15.50
CA GLN A 454 -4.64 17.20 14.91
C GLN A 454 -5.77 18.15 15.29
N LYS A 455 -7.02 17.66 15.34
CA LYS A 455 -8.14 18.42 15.88
C LYS A 455 -7.85 18.84 17.33
N GLY A 456 -7.35 17.93 18.15
CA GLY A 456 -6.91 18.23 19.52
C GLY A 456 -5.84 19.32 19.60
N TYR A 457 -4.80 19.28 18.77
CA TYR A 457 -3.75 20.31 18.76
C TYR A 457 -4.26 21.69 18.33
N ILE A 458 -5.10 21.76 17.29
CA ILE A 458 -5.72 23.01 16.84
C ILE A 458 -6.54 23.60 17.99
N VAL A 459 -7.30 22.75 18.68
CA VAL A 459 -8.10 23.18 19.83
C VAL A 459 -7.22 23.59 21.02
N GLN A 460 -6.08 22.95 21.27
CA GLN A 460 -5.11 23.38 22.29
C GLN A 460 -4.58 24.78 22.01
N ASP A 461 -4.13 25.05 20.78
CA ASP A 461 -3.59 26.35 20.38
C ASP A 461 -4.67 27.44 20.49
N TYR A 462 -5.90 27.16 20.03
CA TYR A 462 -7.04 28.06 20.16
C TYR A 462 -7.44 28.30 21.62
N LEU A 463 -7.53 27.23 22.41
CA LEU A 463 -7.85 27.29 23.85
C LEU A 463 -6.80 28.12 24.60
N PHE A 464 -5.52 27.97 24.28
CA PHE A 464 -4.45 28.79 24.86
C PHE A 464 -4.66 30.28 24.57
N GLN A 465 -4.97 30.65 23.33
CA GLN A 465 -5.28 32.05 22.97
C GLN A 465 -6.50 32.59 23.70
N GLU A 466 -7.57 31.80 23.81
CA GLU A 466 -8.77 32.21 24.55
C GLU A 466 -8.49 32.34 26.06
N LEU A 467 -7.68 31.46 26.63
CA LEU A 467 -7.27 31.57 28.04
C LEU A 467 -6.35 32.76 28.27
N GLN A 468 -5.52 33.15 27.31
CA GLN A 468 -4.76 34.41 27.39
C GLN A 468 -5.69 35.62 27.44
N LYS A 469 -6.72 35.68 26.58
CA LYS A 469 -7.74 36.74 26.62
C LYS A 469 -8.47 36.76 27.97
N CYS A 470 -8.86 35.59 28.48
CA CYS A 470 -9.47 35.45 29.80
C CYS A 470 -8.52 35.91 30.92
N LYS A 471 -7.23 35.60 30.84
CA LYS A 471 -6.24 36.04 31.83
C LYS A 471 -6.11 37.57 31.86
N THR A 472 -6.22 38.23 30.71
CA THR A 472 -6.25 39.70 30.63
C THR A 472 -7.55 40.26 31.22
N GLU A 473 -8.70 39.68 30.90
CA GLU A 473 -10.03 40.11 31.38
C GLU A 473 -10.21 39.91 32.89
N TRP A 474 -9.72 38.79 33.42
CA TRP A 474 -9.83 38.38 34.82
C TRP A 474 -8.45 38.31 35.49
N ASN A 475 -7.65 39.38 35.35
CA ASN A 475 -6.28 39.45 35.84
C ASN A 475 -6.12 39.36 37.37
N LYS A 476 -7.20 39.57 38.13
CA LYS A 476 -7.24 39.48 39.60
C LYS A 476 -7.15 38.04 40.11
N TYR A 477 -7.46 37.06 39.26
CA TYR A 477 -7.37 35.65 39.63
C TYR A 477 -5.92 35.17 39.52
N ASN A 478 -5.51 34.30 40.43
CA ASN A 478 -4.23 33.60 40.31
C ASN A 478 -4.35 32.54 39.21
N TRP A 479 -3.92 32.88 38.00
CA TRP A 479 -3.86 31.96 36.87
C TRP A 479 -2.62 31.08 36.95
N SER A 480 -2.82 29.76 36.93
CA SER A 480 -1.74 28.80 36.73
C SER A 480 -1.02 29.04 35.39
N ASN A 481 0.13 28.39 35.19
CA ASN A 481 0.84 28.52 33.93
C ASN A 481 -0.04 27.97 32.78
N LEU A 482 -0.37 28.83 31.81
CA LEU A 482 -1.20 28.45 30.66
C LEU A 482 -0.53 27.38 29.79
N ASP A 483 0.80 27.25 29.84
CA ASP A 483 1.52 26.17 29.16
C ASP A 483 1.14 24.78 29.69
N PHE A 484 0.47 24.71 30.85
CA PHE A 484 -0.04 23.44 31.38
C PHE A 484 -1.00 22.75 30.42
N ILE A 485 -1.68 23.47 29.51
CA ILE A 485 -2.52 22.87 28.44
C ILE A 485 -1.75 21.82 27.63
N TYR A 486 -0.44 22.01 27.43
CA TYR A 486 0.42 21.11 26.64
C TYR A 486 1.14 20.06 27.50
N SER A 487 0.97 20.10 28.83
CA SER A 487 1.60 19.18 29.77
C SER A 487 1.03 17.77 29.61
N ASN A 488 1.88 16.73 29.65
CA ASN A 488 1.40 15.34 29.71
C ASN A 488 0.77 14.97 31.07
N ASP A 489 1.08 15.73 32.12
CA ASP A 489 0.52 15.57 33.45
C ASP A 489 -0.93 16.09 33.50
N GLU A 490 -1.89 15.18 33.75
CA GLU A 490 -3.31 15.52 33.79
C GLU A 490 -3.64 16.49 34.93
N ASP A 491 -2.97 16.37 36.07
CA ASP A 491 -3.29 17.17 37.26
C ASP A 491 -2.96 18.65 37.02
N LYS A 492 -1.87 18.93 36.28
CA LYS A 492 -1.53 20.29 35.82
C LYS A 492 -2.59 20.86 34.86
N ARG A 493 -3.17 20.03 34.00
CA ARG A 493 -4.24 20.45 33.07
C ARG A 493 -5.55 20.73 33.81
N ILE A 494 -5.86 19.92 34.82
CA ILE A 494 -7.03 20.11 35.71
C ILE A 494 -6.91 21.42 36.49
N GLU A 495 -5.70 21.85 36.88
CA GLU A 495 -5.50 23.11 37.61
C GLU A 495 -6.06 24.33 36.87
N LEU A 496 -5.95 24.35 35.54
CA LEU A 496 -6.53 25.41 34.70
C LEU A 496 -8.07 25.40 34.75
N LEU A 497 -8.68 24.20 34.77
CA LEU A 497 -10.14 24.05 34.87
C LEU A 497 -10.68 24.57 36.21
N PHE A 498 -9.93 24.42 37.32
CA PHE A 498 -10.34 24.97 38.61
C PHE A 498 -10.44 26.50 38.59
N THR A 499 -9.54 27.18 37.88
CA THR A 499 -9.62 28.64 37.71
C THR A 499 -10.88 29.04 36.94
N LEU A 500 -11.21 28.33 35.85
CA LEU A 500 -12.44 28.58 35.09
C LEU A 500 -13.70 28.34 35.92
N ARG A 501 -13.71 27.27 36.71
CA ARG A 501 -14.82 26.94 37.60
C ARG A 501 -15.06 28.05 38.62
N ARG A 502 -14.00 28.56 39.24
CA ARG A 502 -14.08 29.68 40.20
C ARG A 502 -14.66 30.93 39.55
N ILE A 503 -14.17 31.31 38.36
CA ILE A 503 -14.69 32.47 37.61
C ILE A 503 -16.19 32.26 37.28
N ALA A 504 -16.59 31.09 36.79
CA ALA A 504 -17.99 30.80 36.46
C ALA A 504 -18.95 30.92 37.65
N ASN A 505 -18.47 30.58 38.86
CA ASN A 505 -19.24 30.64 40.09
C ASN A 505 -19.39 32.08 40.59
N GLU A 506 -18.32 32.87 40.56
CA GLU A 506 -18.29 34.25 41.06
C GLU A 506 -18.88 35.27 40.07
N HIS A 507 -18.84 34.98 38.77
CA HIS A 507 -19.28 35.87 37.68
C HIS A 507 -20.33 35.20 36.78
N PRO A 508 -21.64 35.35 37.08
CA PRO A 508 -22.73 34.74 36.29
C PRO A 508 -22.70 35.08 34.80
N GLU A 509 -22.29 36.29 34.44
CA GLU A 509 -22.11 36.77 33.06
C GLU A 509 -21.06 36.00 32.28
N SER A 510 -20.06 35.43 32.96
CA SER A 510 -18.97 34.66 32.34
C SER A 510 -19.35 33.21 32.01
N ARG A 511 -20.44 32.70 32.58
CA ARG A 511 -20.81 31.27 32.54
C ARG A 511 -20.93 30.71 31.12
N SER A 512 -21.45 31.50 30.18
CA SER A 512 -21.53 31.07 28.77
C SER A 512 -20.13 30.86 28.18
N LYS A 513 -19.18 31.77 28.47
CA LYS A 513 -17.78 31.65 28.02
C LYS A 513 -17.08 30.46 28.69
N MET A 514 -17.25 30.29 30.00
CA MET A 514 -16.65 29.18 30.75
C MET A 514 -17.19 27.81 30.31
N TYR A 515 -18.49 27.72 30.01
CA TYR A 515 -19.11 26.52 29.43
C TYR A 515 -18.47 26.12 28.10
N LYS A 516 -18.20 27.12 27.25
CA LYS A 516 -17.53 26.93 25.96
C LYS A 516 -16.07 26.52 26.13
N LEU A 517 -15.32 27.16 27.03
CA LEU A 517 -13.93 26.79 27.33
C LEU A 517 -13.82 25.37 27.89
N ALA A 518 -14.73 24.96 28.78
CA ALA A 518 -14.78 23.58 29.25
C ALA A 518 -15.10 22.58 28.12
N GLY A 519 -15.89 22.97 27.12
CA GLY A 519 -16.06 22.18 25.89
C GLY A 519 -14.76 22.05 25.11
N LEU A 520 -14.03 23.16 24.92
CA LEU A 520 -12.73 23.16 24.26
C LEU A 520 -11.68 22.34 25.01
N PHE A 521 -11.72 22.28 26.35
CA PHE A 521 -10.84 21.40 27.13
C PHE A 521 -11.05 19.92 26.79
N GLN A 522 -12.29 19.47 26.65
CA GLN A 522 -12.58 18.07 26.27
C GLN A 522 -12.02 17.72 24.89
N GLU A 523 -12.07 18.68 23.97
CA GLU A 523 -11.60 18.52 22.60
C GLU A 523 -10.06 18.69 22.51
N ALA A 524 -9.47 19.56 23.33
CA ALA A 524 -8.02 19.72 23.46
C ALA A 524 -7.36 18.44 23.98
N GLU A 525 -8.05 17.68 24.85
CA GLU A 525 -7.56 16.39 25.36
C GLU A 525 -7.30 15.37 24.26
N MET A 526 -7.93 15.53 23.08
CA MET A 526 -7.70 14.68 21.92
C MET A 526 -6.25 14.71 21.43
N ALA A 527 -5.46 15.73 21.78
CA ALA A 527 -4.03 15.82 21.46
C ALA A 527 -3.17 14.76 22.19
N PHE A 528 -3.65 14.21 23.32
CA PHE A 528 -2.87 13.30 24.16
C PHE A 528 -3.14 11.83 23.82
N SER A 529 -2.06 11.03 23.83
CA SER A 529 -2.09 9.62 23.44
C SER A 529 -2.53 8.65 24.53
N PHE A 530 -2.78 9.14 25.75
CA PHE A 530 -3.18 8.30 26.88
C PHE A 530 -4.70 8.20 26.91
N LYS A 531 -5.24 7.36 26.05
CA LYS A 531 -6.56 6.79 26.25
C LYS A 531 -6.31 5.35 26.70
N ASP A 532 -6.67 5.01 27.93
CA ASP A 532 -6.81 3.60 28.26
C ASP A 532 -7.99 3.09 27.41
N LEU A 533 -7.71 2.23 26.44
CA LEU A 533 -8.56 1.96 25.28
C LEU A 533 -9.77 1.05 25.54
N GLU A 534 -10.13 0.77 26.79
CA GLU A 534 -11.25 -0.11 27.12
C GLU A 534 -12.07 0.34 28.33
N CYS A 535 -12.64 1.54 28.27
CA CYS A 535 -13.80 1.89 29.09
C CYS A 535 -14.85 2.55 28.21
N GLU A 536 -16.14 2.27 28.48
CA GLU A 536 -17.31 2.84 27.79
C GLU A 536 -17.26 4.38 27.68
N ASN A 537 -16.40 5.04 28.46
CA ASN A 537 -16.08 6.44 28.32
C ASN A 537 -14.58 6.62 28.11
N TYR A 538 -14.19 6.97 26.88
CA TYR A 538 -12.88 7.53 26.50
C TYR A 538 -12.59 8.87 27.21
N THR A 539 -12.61 8.93 28.54
CA THR A 539 -12.56 10.19 29.28
C THR A 539 -11.35 10.23 30.18
N SER A 540 -10.38 11.08 29.84
CA SER A 540 -9.32 11.50 30.77
C SER A 540 -9.93 12.18 32.00
N LYS A 541 -9.16 12.29 33.10
CA LYS A 541 -9.63 13.04 34.28
C LYS A 541 -9.98 14.48 33.93
N VAL A 542 -9.21 15.09 33.03
CA VAL A 542 -9.45 16.44 32.50
C VAL A 542 -10.82 16.52 31.80
N THR A 543 -11.12 15.56 30.93
CA THR A 543 -12.42 15.49 30.23
C THR A 543 -13.56 15.35 31.23
N SER A 544 -13.39 14.51 32.25
CA SER A 544 -14.37 14.31 33.32
C SER A 544 -14.64 15.60 34.10
N GLU A 545 -13.59 16.31 34.53
CA GLU A 545 -13.71 17.57 35.26
C GLU A 545 -14.34 18.67 34.41
N ALA A 546 -13.96 18.76 33.13
CA ALA A 546 -14.56 19.72 32.20
C ALA A 546 -16.07 19.48 32.02
N ARG A 547 -16.50 18.20 31.92
CA ARG A 547 -17.93 17.83 31.89
C ARG A 547 -18.63 18.17 33.21
N HIS A 548 -17.96 17.98 34.34
CA HIS A 548 -18.50 18.35 35.64
C HIS A 548 -18.80 19.86 35.69
N ILE A 549 -17.85 20.71 35.27
CA ILE A 549 -18.03 22.17 35.18
C ILE A 549 -19.19 22.52 34.25
N GLN A 550 -19.29 21.90 33.07
CA GLN A 550 -20.41 22.15 32.15
C GLN A 550 -21.77 21.79 32.78
N ARG A 551 -21.87 20.66 33.48
CA ARG A 551 -23.10 20.24 34.18
C ARG A 551 -23.47 21.21 35.30
N GLU A 552 -22.48 21.68 36.05
CA GLU A 552 -22.68 22.68 37.12
C GLU A 552 -23.20 24.00 36.54
N ILE A 553 -22.59 24.50 35.46
CA ILE A 553 -23.05 25.70 34.76
C ILE A 553 -24.47 25.52 34.23
N ILE A 554 -24.82 24.38 33.61
CA ILE A 554 -26.19 24.10 33.14
C ILE A 554 -27.19 24.18 34.30
N ARG A 555 -26.87 23.60 35.46
CA ARG A 555 -27.72 23.68 36.66
C ARG A 555 -27.89 25.13 37.13
N LEU A 556 -26.83 25.93 37.10
CA LEU A 556 -26.85 27.32 37.54
C LEU A 556 -27.50 28.28 36.52
N ASN A 557 -27.62 27.90 35.24
CA ASN A 557 -28.17 28.72 34.15
C ASN A 557 -29.59 28.32 33.70
N GLN A 558 -30.34 27.54 34.49
CA GLN A 558 -31.69 27.09 34.14
C GLN A 558 -32.71 28.22 33.81
N LYS A 559 -32.39 29.49 34.10
CA LYS A 559 -33.25 30.66 33.85
C LYS A 559 -32.79 31.61 32.72
N SER A 560 -31.60 31.44 32.12
CA SER A 560 -30.93 32.48 31.32
C SER A 560 -30.72 32.18 29.82
N GLY A 561 -31.56 31.34 29.22
CA GLY A 561 -31.55 31.06 27.78
C GLY A 561 -30.66 29.88 27.35
N LYS A 562 -30.71 29.51 26.06
CA LYS A 562 -29.94 28.37 25.51
C LYS A 562 -28.43 28.65 25.58
N LEU A 563 -27.70 27.80 26.30
CA LEU A 563 -26.24 27.73 26.23
C LEU A 563 -25.86 27.09 24.90
N ASN A 564 -25.33 27.89 23.98
CA ASN A 564 -24.82 27.38 22.70
C ASN A 564 -23.39 26.86 22.90
N GLY A 565 -23.16 25.59 22.56
CA GLY A 565 -21.82 25.03 22.43
C GLY A 565 -21.04 25.67 21.28
N ILE A 566 -19.73 25.41 21.24
CA ILE A 566 -18.91 25.73 20.07
C ILE A 566 -19.05 24.55 19.10
N SER A 567 -19.36 24.84 17.84
CA SER A 567 -19.16 23.86 16.77
C SER A 567 -17.68 23.83 16.45
N ILE A 568 -16.98 22.81 16.98
CA ILE A 568 -15.53 22.66 16.82
C ILE A 568 -15.18 22.45 15.36
N ASP A 569 -16.03 21.75 14.61
CA ASP A 569 -15.80 21.54 13.18
C ASP A 569 -15.84 22.88 12.43
N LYS A 570 -16.78 23.78 12.75
CA LYS A 570 -16.76 25.15 12.22
C LYS A 570 -15.52 25.94 12.63
N LEU A 571 -15.04 25.78 13.87
CA LEU A 571 -13.81 26.43 14.33
C LEU A 571 -12.60 25.97 13.53
N VAL A 572 -12.45 24.65 13.35
CA VAL A 572 -11.39 24.06 12.51
C VAL A 572 -11.54 24.56 11.08
N GLU A 573 -12.75 24.59 10.53
CA GLU A 573 -13.01 25.09 9.18
C GLU A 573 -12.58 26.56 9.02
N THR A 574 -12.94 27.44 9.95
CA THR A 574 -12.65 28.88 9.83
C THR A 574 -11.17 29.22 10.00
N GLU A 575 -10.51 28.59 10.98
CA GLU A 575 -9.13 28.93 11.33
C GLU A 575 -8.11 28.19 10.45
N PHE A 576 -8.42 26.97 10.01
CA PHE A 576 -7.43 26.09 9.39
C PHE A 576 -7.54 26.00 7.86
N ILE A 577 -8.74 26.06 7.27
CA ILE A 577 -8.92 25.89 5.82
C ILE A 577 -8.14 26.93 4.99
N PRO A 578 -8.06 28.22 5.37
CA PRO A 578 -7.29 29.20 4.61
C PRO A 578 -5.80 28.82 4.49
N GLU A 579 -5.16 28.47 5.61
CA GLU A 579 -3.77 28.00 5.63
C GLU A 579 -3.60 26.67 4.87
N GLU A 580 -4.57 25.77 5.00
CA GLU A 580 -4.58 24.48 4.31
C GLU A 580 -4.64 24.63 2.78
N LYS A 581 -5.50 25.52 2.28
CA LYS A 581 -5.65 25.84 0.85
C LYS A 581 -4.39 26.46 0.26
N GLU A 582 -3.77 27.39 0.97
CA GLU A 582 -2.51 28.02 0.53
C GLU A 582 -1.41 26.97 0.40
N VAL A 583 -1.31 26.05 1.35
CA VAL A 583 -0.25 25.04 1.38
C VAL A 583 -0.48 23.89 0.39
N TYR A 584 -1.73 23.51 0.12
CA TYR A 584 -2.03 22.50 -0.91
C TYR A 584 -1.53 22.94 -2.29
N ASN A 585 -1.66 24.23 -2.61
CA ASN A 585 -1.19 24.81 -3.87
C ASN A 585 0.33 24.92 -3.99
N ILE A 586 1.05 24.80 -2.86
CA ILE A 586 2.53 24.81 -2.79
C ILE A 586 3.06 23.35 -2.76
N GLY A 587 2.18 22.35 -2.90
CA GLY A 587 2.45 20.93 -2.65
C GLY A 587 3.45 20.25 -3.59
N TYR A 588 4.72 20.16 -3.18
CA TYR A 588 5.76 19.32 -3.81
C TYR A 588 5.41 17.82 -3.71
N PRO A 589 5.90 16.95 -4.62
CA PRO A 589 5.91 15.52 -4.37
C PRO A 589 7.07 15.16 -3.43
N HIS A 590 6.75 14.56 -2.30
CA HIS A 590 7.68 13.85 -1.39
C HIS A 590 8.38 12.68 -2.01
N THR A 591 7.66 12.19 -3.01
CA THR A 591 7.47 10.81 -3.34
C THR A 591 7.70 10.75 -4.82
N LYS A 592 8.81 10.15 -5.20
CA LYS A 592 9.35 10.12 -6.54
C LYS A 592 9.05 8.71 -7.06
N LEU A 593 8.13 8.62 -8.02
CA LEU A 593 7.94 7.42 -8.81
C LEU A 593 8.96 7.46 -9.94
N LEU A 594 9.92 6.54 -9.95
CA LEU A 594 11.02 6.55 -10.93
C LEU A 594 11.84 7.84 -10.88
N ASN A 595 12.82 7.87 -9.98
CA ASN A 595 13.77 8.98 -9.90
C ASN A 595 14.97 8.73 -10.83
N TYR A 596 15.46 9.77 -11.51
CA TYR A 596 16.72 9.74 -12.24
C TYR A 596 17.65 10.88 -11.80
N ARG A 597 18.92 10.55 -11.53
CA ARG A 597 19.98 11.50 -11.20
C ARG A 597 21.12 11.34 -12.19
N PHE A 598 21.56 12.46 -12.74
CA PHE A 598 22.71 12.55 -13.63
C PHE A 598 23.66 13.59 -13.08
N GLY A 599 24.91 13.20 -12.88
CA GLY A 599 25.88 14.09 -12.26
C GLY A 599 27.30 13.92 -12.74
N LEU A 600 28.08 14.96 -12.47
CA LEU A 600 29.52 14.99 -12.65
C LEU A 600 30.16 15.20 -11.28
N GLY A 601 31.25 14.51 -11.02
CA GLY A 601 31.95 14.62 -9.76
C GLY A 601 33.42 14.28 -9.84
N GLY A 602 34.11 14.50 -8.75
CA GLY A 602 35.43 13.92 -8.50
C GLY A 602 35.28 12.77 -7.51
N PHE A 603 35.92 11.64 -7.80
CA PHE A 603 36.07 10.55 -6.84
C PHE A 603 37.56 10.39 -6.52
N HIS A 604 37.88 10.36 -5.23
CA HIS A 604 39.21 10.16 -4.72
C HIS A 604 39.20 8.99 -3.73
N SER A 605 40.09 8.02 -3.94
CA SER A 605 40.29 6.92 -3.00
C SER A 605 41.77 6.81 -2.65
N GLN A 606 42.05 6.64 -1.36
CA GLN A 606 43.38 6.51 -0.82
C GLN A 606 43.47 5.25 0.05
N TYR A 607 44.52 4.46 -0.17
CA TYR A 607 44.84 3.28 0.63
C TYR A 607 46.11 3.57 1.44
N THR A 608 46.02 3.60 2.77
CA THR A 608 47.01 4.30 3.60
C THR A 608 48.29 3.52 3.93
N ASN A 609 48.59 2.38 3.30
CA ASN A 609 49.69 1.53 3.79
C ASN A 609 50.64 0.90 2.76
N ASN A 610 50.66 1.38 1.51
CA ASN A 610 51.72 1.04 0.57
C ASN A 610 51.79 2.09 -0.54
N SER A 611 52.97 2.23 -1.16
CA SER A 611 53.39 3.19 -2.20
C SER A 611 52.59 3.18 -3.52
N TYR A 612 51.31 2.85 -3.46
CA TYR A 612 50.41 2.90 -4.60
C TYR A 612 50.12 4.36 -4.95
N PRO A 613 50.18 4.72 -6.25
CA PRO A 613 49.95 6.08 -6.67
C PRO A 613 48.53 6.49 -6.26
N LEU A 614 48.41 7.70 -5.69
CA LEU A 614 47.13 8.40 -5.58
C LEU A 614 46.46 8.32 -6.96
N LEU A 615 45.29 7.69 -7.05
CA LEU A 615 44.38 7.96 -8.15
C LEU A 615 43.92 9.40 -7.95
N TYR A 616 44.62 10.32 -8.61
CA TYR A 616 44.24 11.73 -8.69
C TYR A 616 42.83 11.83 -9.26
N GLY A 617 42.06 12.79 -8.72
CA GLY A 617 40.62 12.95 -8.92
C GLY A 617 40.22 12.99 -10.38
N ASN A 618 39.91 11.82 -10.94
CA ASN A 618 39.36 11.73 -12.26
C ASN A 618 37.90 12.16 -12.19
N SER A 619 37.50 12.96 -13.17
CA SER A 619 36.09 13.28 -13.37
C SER A 619 35.30 11.97 -13.54
N SER A 620 34.30 11.78 -12.69
CA SER A 620 33.35 10.69 -12.77
C SER A 620 32.00 11.22 -13.24
N PHE A 621 31.35 10.44 -14.10
CA PHE A 621 29.96 10.64 -14.48
C PHE A 621 29.12 9.64 -13.70
N THR A 622 28.15 10.13 -12.95
CA THR A 622 27.27 9.30 -12.12
C THR A 622 25.86 9.28 -12.72
N PHE A 623 25.34 8.08 -12.90
CA PHE A 623 23.94 7.83 -13.22
C PHE A 623 23.30 7.06 -12.07
N ALA A 624 22.21 7.57 -11.53
CA ALA A 624 21.44 6.85 -10.52
C ALA A 624 19.94 6.90 -10.80
N GLY A 625 19.22 5.92 -10.29
CA GLY A 625 17.77 5.95 -10.26
C GLY A 625 17.19 4.97 -9.26
N SER A 626 15.90 5.09 -9.00
CA SER A 626 15.18 4.22 -8.06
C SER A 626 13.73 4.06 -8.48
N LEU A 627 13.15 2.90 -8.19
CA LEU A 627 11.77 2.57 -8.55
C LEU A 627 10.76 3.37 -7.73
N PHE A 628 11.07 3.57 -6.46
CA PHE A 628 10.32 4.42 -5.55
C PHE A 628 11.29 5.07 -4.58
N HIS A 629 11.17 6.39 -4.42
CA HIS A 629 12.01 7.14 -3.50
C HIS A 629 11.21 8.19 -2.77
N GLN A 630 11.49 8.33 -1.49
CA GLN A 630 10.80 9.25 -0.62
C GLN A 630 11.74 9.73 0.46
N GLU A 631 11.72 11.03 0.71
CA GLU A 631 12.65 11.67 1.62
C GLU A 631 11.93 12.33 2.80
N MET A 632 12.60 12.33 3.95
CA MET A 632 12.15 13.11 5.09
C MET A 632 12.30 14.61 4.82
N GLY A 633 11.46 15.43 5.46
CA GLY A 633 11.52 16.89 5.35
C GLY A 633 10.77 17.49 4.17
N SER A 634 9.69 16.82 3.77
CA SER A 634 8.63 17.36 2.92
C SER A 634 8.22 18.78 3.32
N ILE A 635 8.09 19.68 2.34
CA ILE A 635 7.76 21.09 2.59
C ILE A 635 6.26 21.42 2.56
N SER A 636 5.41 20.47 2.16
CA SER A 636 3.95 20.61 2.13
C SER A 636 3.34 20.15 3.45
N ASN A 637 2.41 20.94 4.01
CA ASN A 637 1.69 20.63 5.26
C ASN A 637 0.68 19.50 5.13
N LEU A 638 0.34 19.12 3.89
CA LEU A 638 -0.58 18.03 3.59
C LEU A 638 0.14 16.82 3.01
N ALA A 639 1.43 16.99 2.74
CA ALA A 639 2.19 15.92 2.20
C ALA A 639 2.60 14.92 3.26
N MET A 640 2.29 13.72 2.84
CA MET A 640 2.35 12.51 3.60
C MET A 640 3.82 12.23 3.90
N GLN A 641 4.09 11.73 5.10
CA GLN A 641 5.37 11.09 5.39
C GLN A 641 6.59 12.01 5.49
N ARG A 642 6.41 13.20 6.06
CA ARG A 642 7.53 14.11 6.38
C ARG A 642 8.61 13.48 7.24
N SER A 643 8.24 12.47 8.01
CA SER A 643 9.09 11.76 8.93
C SER A 643 9.49 10.35 8.48
N SER A 644 9.32 10.02 7.19
CA SER A 644 9.83 8.76 6.67
C SER A 644 10.65 8.91 5.40
N TYR A 645 11.70 8.08 5.34
CA TYR A 645 12.55 7.85 4.20
C TYR A 645 12.23 6.47 3.65
N VAL A 646 12.02 6.37 2.35
CA VAL A 646 11.87 5.08 1.67
C VAL A 646 12.66 5.12 0.36
N GLU A 647 13.48 4.13 0.12
CA GLU A 647 14.11 3.90 -1.17
C GLU A 647 13.93 2.43 -1.55
N LEU A 648 13.38 2.17 -2.73
CA LEU A 648 13.11 0.84 -3.23
C LEU A 648 13.70 0.68 -4.63
N GLY A 649 14.49 -0.38 -4.82
CA GLY A 649 15.11 -0.70 -6.10
C GLY A 649 16.03 0.41 -6.61
N GLY A 650 16.84 1.01 -5.73
CA GLY A 650 17.80 2.03 -6.10
C GLY A 650 19.04 1.42 -6.75
N LEU A 651 19.57 2.09 -7.77
CA LEU A 651 20.79 1.75 -8.47
C LEU A 651 21.57 3.04 -8.75
N SER A 652 22.87 3.06 -8.46
CA SER A 652 23.79 4.12 -8.88
C SER A 652 25.03 3.52 -9.50
N LEU A 653 25.51 4.12 -10.58
CA LEU A 653 26.70 3.72 -11.33
C LEU A 653 27.55 4.97 -11.54
N SER A 654 28.80 4.95 -11.07
CA SER A 654 29.76 6.00 -11.38
C SER A 654 30.82 5.48 -12.34
N ILE A 655 30.97 6.17 -13.46
CA ILE A 655 31.87 5.82 -14.56
C ILE A 655 32.97 6.87 -14.62
N THR A 656 34.22 6.41 -14.66
CA THR A 656 35.38 7.29 -14.78
C THR A 656 36.07 7.03 -16.13
N ARG A 657 36.67 8.08 -16.70
CA ARG A 657 37.46 7.96 -17.94
C ARG A 657 38.93 8.16 -17.64
N THR A 658 39.75 7.18 -17.99
CA THR A 658 41.22 7.26 -17.91
C THR A 658 41.81 6.83 -19.24
N ASN A 659 42.72 7.63 -19.81
CA ASN A 659 43.35 7.37 -21.11
C ASN A 659 42.34 7.10 -22.24
N GLY A 660 41.21 7.81 -22.25
CA GLY A 660 40.17 7.66 -23.26
C GLY A 660 39.19 6.50 -23.04
N ILE A 661 39.49 5.56 -22.13
CA ILE A 661 38.66 4.38 -21.84
C ILE A 661 37.77 4.66 -20.62
N ALA A 662 36.46 4.41 -20.77
CA ALA A 662 35.49 4.49 -19.69
C ALA A 662 35.44 3.15 -18.94
N TYR A 663 35.47 3.20 -17.61
CA TYR A 663 35.29 2.04 -16.75
C TYR A 663 34.36 2.36 -15.59
N LEU A 664 33.64 1.36 -15.11
CA LEU A 664 32.84 1.46 -13.89
C LEU A 664 33.81 1.66 -12.72
N ASN A 665 33.69 2.78 -12.01
CA ASN A 665 34.49 3.11 -10.86
C ASN A 665 33.85 2.55 -9.58
N ASN A 666 32.58 2.87 -9.36
CA ASN A 666 31.80 2.33 -8.26
C ASN A 666 30.33 2.10 -8.68
N TRP A 667 29.63 1.31 -7.88
CA TRP A 667 28.21 1.07 -8.02
C TRP A 667 27.55 0.96 -6.65
N TYR A 668 26.27 1.26 -6.60
CA TYR A 668 25.41 1.13 -5.42
C TYR A 668 24.10 0.48 -5.83
N PHE A 669 23.59 -0.43 -5.02
CA PHE A 669 22.30 -1.07 -5.20
C PHE A 669 21.58 -1.14 -3.86
N THR A 670 20.30 -0.78 -3.84
CA THR A 670 19.44 -0.99 -2.67
C THR A 670 18.14 -1.67 -3.06
N GLY A 671 17.85 -2.78 -2.38
CA GLY A 671 16.58 -3.48 -2.50
C GLY A 671 15.47 -2.66 -1.85
N LEU A 672 15.55 -2.45 -0.54
CA LEU A 672 14.66 -1.61 0.25
C LEU A 672 15.43 -0.96 1.39
N LYS A 673 15.24 0.35 1.58
CA LYS A 673 15.69 1.09 2.74
C LYS A 673 14.55 1.94 3.25
N LEU A 674 14.17 1.73 4.51
CA LEU A 674 13.02 2.35 5.15
C LEU A 674 13.48 2.94 6.47
N GLN A 675 13.15 4.19 6.75
CA GLN A 675 13.28 4.80 8.06
C GLN A 675 12.01 5.58 8.33
N LYS A 676 11.45 5.48 9.53
CA LYS A 676 10.15 6.08 9.80
C LYS A 676 9.96 6.44 11.27
N PHE A 677 9.52 7.66 11.51
CA PHE A 677 8.93 8.04 12.80
C PHE A 677 7.42 7.96 12.76
N ARG A 678 6.82 7.89 13.96
CA ARG A 678 5.39 8.11 14.14
C ARG A 678 5.15 9.61 13.94
N ASP A 679 4.69 9.98 12.75
CA ASP A 679 4.42 11.37 12.37
C ASP A 679 3.11 11.87 12.99
N ARG A 680 3.06 13.16 13.33
CA ARG A 680 1.83 13.83 13.80
C ARG A 680 1.52 15.04 12.92
N LEU A 681 1.32 14.81 11.60
CA LEU A 681 1.03 15.75 10.48
C LEU A 681 1.96 16.99 10.32
N ASN A 682 2.47 17.56 11.41
CA ASN A 682 3.21 18.81 11.47
C ASN A 682 4.58 18.65 12.15
N GLN A 683 4.76 17.69 13.05
CA GLN A 683 6.05 17.52 13.70
C GLN A 683 6.28 16.07 14.12
N VAL A 684 7.55 15.67 14.16
CA VAL A 684 7.98 14.51 14.94
C VAL A 684 8.41 15.03 16.31
N PRO A 685 7.63 14.78 17.38
CA PRO A 685 8.02 15.24 18.70
C PRO A 685 9.42 14.74 19.03
N SER A 686 10.23 15.62 19.61
CA SER A 686 11.55 15.24 20.11
C SER A 686 11.39 14.10 21.11
N TYR A 687 12.28 13.10 21.05
CA TYR A 687 12.34 11.97 21.96
C TYR A 687 12.44 12.43 23.43
N TRP A 688 13.05 13.59 23.66
CA TRP A 688 13.21 14.19 24.98
C TRP A 688 11.94 14.85 25.51
N LYS A 689 10.94 15.07 24.66
CA LYS A 689 9.63 15.56 25.09
C LYS A 689 8.80 14.38 25.58
N PRO A 690 7.89 14.60 26.55
CA PRO A 690 6.98 13.57 27.04
C PRO A 690 6.14 12.87 25.95
N GLN A 691 5.99 13.51 24.79
CA GLN A 691 5.24 13.05 23.63
C GLN A 691 6.10 12.34 22.58
N GLY A 692 7.43 12.31 22.76
CA GLY A 692 8.39 11.68 21.85
C GLY A 692 8.21 10.18 21.78
N LYS A 693 8.22 9.64 20.56
CA LYS A 693 8.19 8.19 20.31
C LYS A 693 9.41 7.77 19.50
N ILE A 694 9.83 6.52 19.69
CA ILE A 694 10.92 5.91 18.95
C ILE A 694 10.39 5.55 17.55
N GLY A 695 11.16 5.87 16.51
CA GLY A 695 10.91 5.43 15.15
C GLY A 695 11.63 4.11 14.83
N LEU A 696 11.33 3.52 13.68
CA LEU A 696 11.90 2.26 13.22
C LEU A 696 12.49 2.42 11.83
N GLY A 697 13.55 1.67 11.55
CA GLY A 697 14.12 1.52 10.22
C GLY A 697 14.43 0.07 9.88
N LEU A 698 14.37 -0.22 8.60
CA LEU A 698 14.64 -1.51 7.99
C LEU A 698 15.50 -1.31 6.74
N THR A 699 16.53 -2.13 6.60
CA THR A 699 17.37 -2.18 5.40
C THR A 699 17.39 -3.61 4.87
N VAL A 700 17.15 -3.79 3.57
CA VAL A 700 17.17 -5.08 2.88
C VAL A 700 17.97 -4.92 1.59
N LEU A 701 19.08 -5.65 1.49
CA LEU A 701 20.00 -5.65 0.34
C LEU A 701 20.52 -4.25 -0.03
N ASP A 702 21.37 -3.65 0.81
CA ASP A 702 22.01 -2.34 0.59
C ASP A 702 23.51 -2.55 0.32
N PHE A 703 23.90 -2.62 -0.95
CA PHE A 703 25.24 -2.97 -1.41
C PHE A 703 25.93 -1.83 -2.13
N TYR A 704 27.22 -1.72 -1.90
CA TYR A 704 28.12 -0.80 -2.57
C TYR A 704 29.36 -1.56 -3.03
N GLY A 705 29.82 -1.27 -4.25
CA GLY A 705 31.02 -1.86 -4.78
C GLY A 705 31.93 -0.84 -5.43
N ILE A 706 33.24 -1.03 -5.24
CA ILE A 706 34.31 -0.32 -5.94
C ILE A 706 34.96 -1.32 -6.89
N HIS A 707 35.25 -0.89 -8.12
CA HIS A 707 35.87 -1.76 -9.10
C HIS A 707 37.39 -1.90 -8.88
N ASN A 708 38.05 -0.81 -8.48
CA ASN A 708 39.47 -0.80 -8.19
C ASN A 708 39.75 -0.03 -6.89
N PRO A 709 39.99 -0.71 -5.75
CA PRO A 709 40.11 -2.17 -5.62
C PRO A 709 38.76 -2.88 -5.81
N LYS A 710 38.76 -4.16 -6.21
CA LYS A 710 37.55 -5.00 -6.37
C LYS A 710 36.94 -5.29 -4.99
N PHE A 711 36.23 -4.31 -4.46
CA PHE A 711 35.68 -4.30 -3.12
C PHE A 711 34.16 -4.27 -3.19
N VAL A 712 33.50 -5.12 -2.40
CA VAL A 712 32.04 -5.09 -2.23
C VAL A 712 31.75 -5.10 -0.73
N ASP A 713 30.89 -4.18 -0.30
CA ASP A 713 30.42 -4.06 1.08
C ASP A 713 28.92 -3.82 1.05
N GLY A 714 28.18 -4.46 1.95
CA GLY A 714 26.75 -4.24 2.01
C GLY A 714 26.06 -4.84 3.21
N THR A 715 24.81 -4.44 3.39
CA THR A 715 23.88 -4.98 4.37
C THR A 715 22.90 -5.90 3.66
N ILE A 716 22.84 -7.17 4.07
CA ILE A 716 21.82 -8.11 3.57
C ILE A 716 20.48 -7.79 4.22
N LEU A 717 20.49 -7.63 5.55
CA LEU A 717 19.32 -7.30 6.37
C LEU A 717 19.77 -6.48 7.57
N GLY A 718 19.07 -5.40 7.90
CA GLY A 718 19.38 -4.55 9.04
C GLY A 718 18.14 -3.90 9.64
N GLY A 719 18.17 -3.65 10.93
CA GLY A 719 17.11 -2.97 11.67
C GLY A 719 17.68 -1.86 12.54
N GLU A 720 16.98 -0.72 12.62
CA GLU A 720 17.41 0.42 13.45
C GLU A 720 16.25 1.06 14.21
N LEU A 721 16.56 1.56 15.40
CA LEU A 721 15.72 2.44 16.19
C LEU A 721 16.09 3.89 15.89
N LEU A 722 15.09 4.76 15.79
CA LEU A 722 15.26 6.17 15.45
C LEU A 722 14.80 7.05 16.62
N PHE A 723 15.58 8.06 16.95
CA PHE A 723 15.33 8.99 18.05
C PHE A 723 15.33 10.42 17.52
N SER A 724 14.16 11.06 17.47
CA SER A 724 14.05 12.46 17.05
C SER A 724 14.73 13.37 18.06
N GLY A 725 15.77 14.11 17.66
CA GLY A 725 16.37 15.14 18.51
C GLY A 725 15.51 16.41 18.55
N GLY A 726 14.87 16.73 17.42
CA GLY A 726 13.94 17.85 17.30
C GLY A 726 13.51 18.07 15.85
N THR A 727 12.29 18.56 15.66
CA THR A 727 11.73 18.92 14.36
C THR A 727 10.98 20.25 14.43
N SER A 728 10.96 20.99 13.32
CA SER A 728 10.07 22.15 13.15
C SER A 728 8.63 21.72 12.88
N LYS A 729 7.64 22.60 13.10
CA LYS A 729 6.20 22.40 12.79
C LYS A 729 5.89 22.08 11.31
N GLN A 730 6.87 22.08 10.43
CA GLN A 730 6.71 21.73 9.02
C GLN A 730 7.74 20.69 8.57
N ASN A 731 8.48 20.08 9.50
CA ASN A 731 9.56 19.11 9.29
C ASN A 731 10.67 19.54 8.30
N ASN A 732 10.67 20.81 7.89
CA ASN A 732 11.69 21.44 7.05
C ASN A 732 13.00 21.73 7.80
N ARG A 733 13.04 21.43 9.09
CA ARG A 733 14.24 21.34 9.93
C ARG A 733 14.07 20.12 10.82
N HIS A 734 14.98 19.17 10.74
CA HIS A 734 14.96 18.01 11.62
C HIS A 734 16.37 17.53 11.95
N ILE A 735 16.50 16.94 13.13
CA ILE A 735 17.69 16.19 13.53
C ILE A 735 17.24 14.92 14.22
N PHE A 736 17.86 13.79 13.88
CA PHE A 736 17.61 12.54 14.55
C PHE A 736 18.83 11.64 14.62
N PHE A 737 18.80 10.77 15.62
CA PHE A 737 19.81 9.75 15.88
C PHE A 737 19.25 8.39 15.50
N SER A 738 20.09 7.48 15.01
CA SER A 738 19.72 6.09 14.82
C SER A 738 20.70 5.14 15.49
N LEU A 739 20.19 4.00 15.95
CA LEU A 739 20.97 2.91 16.52
C LEU A 739 20.40 1.58 16.03
N GLY A 740 21.23 0.73 15.45
CA GLY A 740 20.76 -0.49 14.80
C GLY A 740 21.80 -1.59 14.69
N THR A 741 21.40 -2.69 14.09
CA THR A 741 22.25 -3.84 13.81
C THR A 741 22.02 -4.32 12.38
N ASN A 742 23.11 -4.65 11.71
CA ASN A 742 23.12 -5.06 10.31
C ASN A 742 23.82 -6.42 10.17
N TRP A 743 23.20 -7.34 9.44
CA TRP A 743 23.87 -8.51 8.90
C TRP A 743 24.52 -8.14 7.57
N CYS A 744 25.85 -8.10 7.57
CA CYS A 744 26.64 -7.56 6.48
C CYS A 744 27.37 -8.64 5.68
N TYR A 745 27.68 -8.27 4.45
CA TYR A 745 28.57 -8.97 3.52
C TYR A 745 29.73 -8.06 3.15
N GLN A 746 30.94 -8.58 3.15
CA GLN A 746 32.13 -7.89 2.68
C GLN A 746 33.01 -8.82 1.86
N SER A 747 33.51 -8.36 0.72
CA SER A 747 34.49 -9.07 -0.09
C SER A 747 35.53 -8.09 -0.61
N LEU A 748 36.80 -8.48 -0.51
CA LEU A 748 37.93 -7.68 -0.99
C LEU A 748 38.85 -8.57 -1.81
N ASN A 749 38.91 -8.33 -3.12
CA ASN A 749 39.89 -8.96 -4.00
C ASN A 749 41.01 -7.95 -4.28
N ILE A 750 42.08 -8.01 -3.50
CA ILE A 750 43.29 -7.24 -3.76
C ILE A 750 44.06 -7.94 -4.88
N ILE A 751 44.20 -7.28 -6.04
CA ILE A 751 45.08 -7.75 -7.11
C ILE A 751 46.46 -7.14 -6.86
N HIS A 752 47.35 -7.85 -6.16
CA HIS A 752 48.75 -7.46 -6.10
C HIS A 752 49.42 -7.62 -7.47
N LYS A 753 50.27 -6.64 -7.83
CA LYS A 753 51.12 -6.65 -9.03
C LYS A 753 52.21 -7.75 -8.94
N PRO A 754 52.84 -8.13 -10.06
CA PRO A 754 53.21 -9.52 -10.38
C PRO A 754 54.51 -10.04 -9.77
N PHE A 755 55.15 -9.35 -8.81
CA PHE A 755 56.53 -9.69 -8.42
C PHE A 755 56.69 -10.55 -7.17
N VAL A 756 55.65 -10.80 -6.37
CA VAL A 756 55.69 -11.83 -5.32
C VAL A 756 54.31 -12.50 -5.24
N PHE A 757 54.26 -13.78 -5.61
CA PHE A 757 53.04 -14.58 -5.66
C PHE A 757 52.55 -14.93 -4.26
N GLN A 758 51.55 -14.19 -3.77
CA GLN A 758 50.49 -14.78 -2.94
C GLN A 758 49.23 -13.94 -3.12
N LYS A 759 48.28 -14.51 -3.87
CA LYS A 759 46.94 -13.95 -4.04
C LYS A 759 46.15 -14.32 -2.79
N GLU A 760 46.23 -13.51 -1.74
CA GLU A 760 45.30 -13.64 -0.61
C GLU A 760 43.93 -13.14 -1.06
N ASN A 761 43.12 -14.06 -1.58
CA ASN A 761 41.68 -13.84 -1.65
C ASN A 761 41.18 -13.85 -0.20
N ILE A 762 41.06 -12.66 0.39
CA ILE A 762 40.20 -12.48 1.55
C ILE A 762 38.79 -12.79 1.05
N GLY A 763 38.34 -14.02 1.32
CA GLY A 763 37.10 -14.58 0.78
C GLY A 763 35.87 -13.73 1.12
N SER A 764 34.70 -14.21 0.72
CA SER A 764 33.45 -13.58 1.14
C SER A 764 33.28 -13.69 2.65
N ILE A 765 33.21 -12.56 3.35
CA ILE A 765 33.04 -12.46 4.79
C ILE A 765 31.61 -12.05 5.09
N TYR A 766 30.99 -12.73 6.05
CA TYR A 766 29.69 -12.39 6.60
C TYR A 766 29.83 -12.11 8.09
N GLY A 767 29.02 -11.21 8.62
CA GLY A 767 29.02 -10.93 10.06
C GLY A 767 28.06 -9.81 10.44
N ILE A 768 28.13 -9.37 11.69
CA ILE A 768 27.22 -8.36 12.23
C ILE A 768 27.99 -7.06 12.46
N ARG A 769 27.39 -5.93 12.07
CA ARG A 769 27.82 -4.59 12.48
C ARG A 769 26.76 -3.93 13.35
N ILE A 770 27.19 -3.21 14.37
CA ILE A 770 26.34 -2.29 15.14
C ILE A 770 26.43 -0.93 14.45
N GLN A 771 25.30 -0.39 14.03
CA GLN A 771 25.20 0.91 13.36
C GLN A 771 24.76 1.98 14.35
N SER A 772 25.38 3.15 14.27
CA SER A 772 24.91 4.39 14.86
C SER A 772 24.89 5.48 13.80
N GLY A 773 23.90 6.36 13.86
CA GLY A 773 23.69 7.40 12.86
C GLY A 773 23.23 8.72 13.45
N LEU A 774 23.57 9.82 12.79
CA LEU A 774 23.05 11.16 13.01
C LEU A 774 22.66 11.74 11.66
N LYS A 775 21.40 12.14 11.52
CA LYS A 775 20.87 12.76 10.31
C LYS A 775 20.28 14.11 10.63
N ALA A 776 20.55 15.08 9.78
CA ALA A 776 20.03 16.44 9.89
C ALA A 776 19.59 16.97 8.53
N LEU A 777 18.51 17.75 8.56
CA LEU A 777 18.01 18.52 7.42
C LEU A 777 17.69 19.93 7.88
N TRP A 778 18.00 20.91 7.06
CA TRP A 778 17.67 22.29 7.30
C TRP A 778 17.26 23.01 6.02
N THR A 779 16.15 23.74 6.06
CA THR A 779 15.67 24.58 4.97
C THR A 779 15.88 26.06 5.32
N PHE A 780 16.51 26.83 4.41
CA PHE A 780 17.09 28.16 4.73
C PHE A 780 16.32 29.37 4.19
N ASP A 781 15.29 29.18 3.39
CA ASP A 781 14.59 30.28 2.73
C ASP A 781 13.06 30.23 2.94
N LYS A 782 12.40 31.40 2.83
CA LYS A 782 10.94 31.50 2.99
C LYS A 782 10.19 30.72 1.90
N GLN A 783 10.75 30.65 0.70
CA GLN A 783 10.20 29.89 -0.43
C GLN A 783 10.50 28.38 -0.33
N LYS A 784 11.32 27.96 0.65
CA LYS A 784 11.71 26.57 0.91
C LYS A 784 12.39 25.86 -0.27
N MET A 785 13.10 26.60 -1.10
CA MET A 785 13.82 26.14 -2.28
C MET A 785 15.19 25.54 -1.95
N TRP A 786 15.78 25.88 -0.80
CA TRP A 786 17.14 25.48 -0.42
C TRP A 786 17.13 24.56 0.80
N GLN A 787 17.68 23.35 0.64
CA GLN A 787 17.84 22.39 1.72
C GLN A 787 19.30 21.97 1.90
N TRP A 788 19.80 22.02 3.12
CA TRP A 788 21.05 21.37 3.52
C TRP A 788 20.72 20.06 4.21
N ARG A 789 21.42 19.00 3.83
CA ARG A 789 21.25 17.67 4.40
C ARG A 789 22.59 17.11 4.80
N THR A 790 22.63 16.47 5.96
CA THR A 790 23.83 15.84 6.50
C THR A 790 23.50 14.50 7.13
N GLU A 791 24.32 13.50 6.86
CA GLU A 791 24.30 12.18 7.48
C GLU A 791 25.70 11.84 7.95
N LEU A 792 25.83 11.47 9.22
CA LEU A 792 27.00 10.82 9.79
C LEU A 792 26.57 9.44 10.25
N ARG A 793 27.25 8.39 9.78
CA ARG A 793 26.98 7.01 10.13
C ARG A 793 28.26 6.31 10.53
N TYR A 794 28.23 5.58 11.62
CA TYR A 794 29.33 4.75 12.08
C TYR A 794 28.83 3.33 12.31
N GLU A 795 29.46 2.37 11.66
CA GLU A 795 29.19 0.94 11.78
C GLU A 795 30.42 0.24 12.37
N LYS A 796 30.26 -0.33 13.56
CA LYS A 796 31.30 -1.08 14.26
C LYS A 796 31.11 -2.57 14.03
N ALA A 797 32.13 -3.25 13.54
CA ALA A 797 32.08 -4.70 13.36
C ALA A 797 32.16 -5.42 14.71
N ILE A 798 31.30 -6.43 14.90
CA ILE A 798 31.40 -7.37 16.03
C ILE A 798 32.37 -8.51 15.67
N SER A 799 32.37 -8.93 14.39
CA SER A 799 33.29 -9.95 13.90
C SER A 799 34.65 -9.35 13.58
N HIS A 800 35.73 -9.97 14.07
CA HIS A 800 37.12 -9.58 13.78
C HIS A 800 37.49 -9.62 12.29
N SER A 801 36.71 -10.30 11.46
CA SER A 801 36.92 -10.38 10.02
C SER A 801 36.29 -9.21 9.23
N LEU A 802 35.26 -8.55 9.78
CA LEU A 802 34.61 -7.43 9.12
C LEU A 802 35.31 -6.12 9.50
N GLY A 803 35.47 -5.22 8.53
CA GLY A 803 35.96 -3.88 8.82
C GLY A 803 34.91 -2.96 9.47
N ASP A 804 35.39 -1.98 10.25
CA ASP A 804 34.62 -0.83 10.69
C ASP A 804 34.39 0.13 9.51
N LYS A 805 33.27 0.87 9.54
CA LYS A 805 32.90 1.83 8.51
C LYS A 805 32.41 3.13 9.13
N MET A 806 32.88 4.24 8.60
CA MET A 806 32.36 5.58 8.88
C MET A 806 31.97 6.22 7.57
N LEU A 807 30.75 6.75 7.48
CA LEU A 807 30.21 7.45 6.33
C LEU A 807 29.79 8.85 6.78
N PHE A 808 30.23 9.86 6.04
CA PHE A 808 29.80 11.25 6.20
C PHE A 808 29.31 11.74 4.85
N VAL A 809 28.05 12.13 4.77
CA VAL A 809 27.43 12.71 3.58
C VAL A 809 26.90 14.08 3.95
N THR A 810 27.19 15.10 3.16
CA THR A 810 26.59 16.43 3.33
C THR A 810 26.31 17.03 1.97
N GLY A 811 25.18 17.71 1.80
CA GLY A 811 24.80 18.26 0.51
C GLY A 811 23.80 19.40 0.58
N ILE A 812 23.89 20.28 -0.41
CA ILE A 812 22.97 21.39 -0.62
C ILE A 812 22.11 21.06 -1.85
N HIS A 813 20.80 21.20 -1.69
CA HIS A 813 19.79 20.94 -2.71
C HIS A 813 19.04 22.22 -3.01
N HIS A 814 18.87 22.51 -4.29
CA HIS A 814 18.11 23.65 -4.80
C HIS A 814 17.01 23.15 -5.73
N LEU A 815 15.75 23.51 -5.45
CA LEU A 815 14.67 23.26 -6.40
C LEU A 815 14.75 24.27 -7.55
N LEU A 816 14.70 23.80 -8.81
CA LEU A 816 14.69 24.67 -10.00
C LEU A 816 13.28 25.06 -10.48
N GLY A 817 12.22 24.70 -9.73
CA GLY A 817 10.81 24.90 -10.10
C GLY A 817 10.22 23.76 -10.95
N ASP A 818 8.93 23.87 -11.26
CA ASP A 818 8.21 22.93 -12.13
C ASP A 818 8.38 23.33 -13.59
N ILE A 819 9.22 22.60 -14.32
CA ILE A 819 9.39 22.77 -15.77
C ILE A 819 8.65 21.62 -16.44
N ILE A 820 7.52 21.91 -17.09
CA ILE A 820 6.75 20.93 -17.89
C ILE A 820 6.27 19.74 -17.04
N GLN A 821 5.60 20.00 -15.90
CA GLN A 821 5.09 18.96 -14.97
C GLN A 821 6.17 18.00 -14.44
N LYS A 822 7.45 18.37 -14.55
CA LYS A 822 8.58 17.61 -14.00
C LYS A 822 9.26 18.45 -12.93
N GLN A 823 9.55 17.80 -11.82
CA GLN A 823 10.32 18.41 -10.77
C GLN A 823 11.80 18.23 -11.08
N THR A 824 12.56 19.34 -11.07
CA THR A 824 14.01 19.31 -11.27
C THR A 824 14.70 19.85 -10.03
N ILE A 825 15.61 19.06 -9.45
CA ILE A 825 16.42 19.44 -8.29
C ILE A 825 17.88 19.47 -8.70
N PHE A 826 18.56 20.58 -8.43
CA PHE A 826 20.01 20.65 -8.51
C PHE A 826 20.61 20.35 -7.14
N SER A 827 21.57 19.43 -7.08
CA SER A 827 22.19 19.04 -5.83
C SER A 827 23.71 19.04 -5.94
N VAL A 828 24.38 19.55 -4.91
CA VAL A 828 25.82 19.39 -4.71
C VAL A 828 26.03 18.60 -3.42
N VAL A 829 26.62 17.41 -3.53
CA VAL A 829 26.80 16.46 -2.44
C VAL A 829 28.27 16.12 -2.29
N ILE A 830 28.75 16.20 -1.06
CA ILE A 830 30.07 15.75 -0.62
C ILE A 830 29.85 14.47 0.20
N GLU A 831 30.53 13.40 -0.19
CA GLU A 831 30.51 12.12 0.51
C GLU A 831 31.93 11.72 0.88
N ARG A 832 32.14 11.28 2.12
CA ARG A 832 33.39 10.72 2.61
C ARG A 832 33.12 9.43 3.36
N SER A 833 33.73 8.34 2.94
CA SER A 833 33.62 7.03 3.58
C SER A 833 35.00 6.50 3.95
N ILE A 834 35.17 6.10 5.21
CA ILE A 834 36.40 5.55 5.78
C ILE A 834 36.13 4.12 6.23
N TYR A 835 36.88 3.18 5.67
CA TYR A 835 36.85 1.75 6.03
C TYR A 835 38.14 1.36 6.74
N ARG A 836 38.03 0.64 7.86
CA ARG A 836 39.18 0.09 8.59
C ARG A 836 39.09 -1.43 8.60
N PHE A 837 40.10 -2.13 8.09
CA PHE A 837 40.12 -3.59 8.04
C PHE A 837 40.93 -4.16 9.22
N TYR A 838 40.35 -5.11 9.96
CA TYR A 838 41.02 -5.72 11.11
C TYR A 838 41.94 -6.89 10.74
N ALA A 839 41.67 -7.58 9.62
CA ALA A 839 42.45 -8.75 9.20
C ALA A 839 43.94 -8.45 8.97
N THR A 840 44.31 -7.20 8.67
CA THR A 840 45.68 -6.79 8.32
C THR A 840 46.27 -5.75 9.29
N ASN A 841 45.62 -5.52 10.44
CA ASN A 841 46.00 -4.61 11.56
C ASN A 841 46.42 -3.16 11.20
N SER A 842 46.39 -2.77 9.92
CA SER A 842 47.04 -1.53 9.46
C SER A 842 46.45 -0.93 8.16
N GLU A 843 45.56 -1.64 7.47
CA GLU A 843 44.98 -1.15 6.21
C GLU A 843 43.71 -0.32 6.45
N LYS A 844 43.72 0.91 5.91
CA LYS A 844 42.54 1.77 5.80
C LYS A 844 42.30 2.09 4.34
N LEU A 845 41.03 1.98 3.94
CA LEU A 845 40.54 2.48 2.67
C LEU A 845 39.71 3.72 2.94
N GLU A 846 40.23 4.87 2.54
CA GLU A 846 39.47 6.12 2.53
C GLU A 846 38.95 6.37 1.12
N THR A 847 37.71 6.80 1.04
CA THR A 847 37.05 7.24 -0.19
C THR A 847 36.39 8.58 0.10
N SER A 848 36.50 9.49 -0.85
CA SER A 848 35.88 10.79 -0.80
C SER A 848 35.40 11.14 -2.20
N SER A 849 34.23 11.75 -2.29
CA SER A 849 33.67 12.20 -3.54
C SER A 849 32.95 13.51 -3.36
N ILE A 850 32.99 14.33 -4.40
CA ILE A 850 32.20 15.55 -4.52
C ILE A 850 31.45 15.40 -5.83
N MET A 851 30.13 15.36 -5.75
CA MET A 851 29.24 15.14 -6.88
C MET A 851 28.27 16.32 -7.00
N ALA A 852 28.16 16.89 -8.19
CA ALA A 852 27.08 17.77 -8.57
C ALA A 852 26.15 17.00 -9.51
N TYR A 853 24.87 16.90 -9.19
CA TYR A 853 23.90 16.23 -10.04
C TYR A 853 22.62 17.03 -10.22
N ILE A 854 22.01 16.83 -11.39
CA ILE A 854 20.64 17.20 -11.69
C ILE A 854 19.79 15.95 -11.48
N GLU A 855 18.78 16.11 -10.66
CA GLU A 855 17.77 15.12 -10.38
C GLU A 855 16.47 15.50 -11.10
N ILE A 856 15.90 14.54 -11.81
CA ILE A 856 14.67 14.69 -12.57
C ILE A 856 13.67 13.66 -12.03
N ASN A 857 12.54 14.17 -11.55
CA ASN A 857 11.41 13.37 -11.10
C ASN A 857 10.24 13.55 -12.09
N PRO A 858 10.03 12.60 -13.01
CA PRO A 858 8.83 12.55 -13.84
C PRO A 858 7.65 12.14 -12.95
N TRP A 859 6.75 13.10 -12.71
CA TRP A 859 5.51 12.88 -11.96
C TRP A 859 4.57 11.86 -12.63
#